data_AF-A0A2G8HUL3-F1
#
_entry.id   AF-A0A2G8HUL3-F1
#
_cell.length_a   1.000
_cell.length_b   1.000
_cell.length_c   1.000
_cell.angle_alpha   90.00
_cell.angle_beta   90.00
_cell.angle_gamma   90.00
#
_symmetry.space_group_name_H-M   'P 1'
#
loop_
_entity.id
_entity.type
_entity.pdbx_description
1 polymer ?
#
loop_
_entity_poly.entity_id
_entity_poly.type
_entity_poly.pdbx_seq_one_letter_code
_entity_poly.pdbx_strand_id
1 'polypeptide(L)'
;MKVFAKGKNLETLNYDELKLIVRDSACRSLEIENVVRALDLFSKKVLTLDLDQGLAREISTFCSQKGIEGKLKSELGSINPFDIKRRDFKTTEMESYYPLGTLLHITSSNSEGLAFLALVEGLISGNINIVKLSRRDSDICFKLVEILLSFDKSNFLKDRIVLLQDASIGLEELIDLSDGVSCWGGDSALNSIRALVPSSKRFITWGHKISFALIDMDGDLKTKADKLVLEILKYNQQACSAPQVCYVLDASFSEIRDFSKLLDEAFSESLDITSLELDIQEKAELTNYNQLLKLESLVEDKGVIVGRDHQWRIYTENNSDFKPSPLNRTIWIKPLKREDIIKTFVSHRDYLQTVGVSLSEKKIEFVRDLLSAGVTRVRELGRMQESYSGEPHDGEYALRRFVKKVSIDLDMLSQNFRLDERIFKKQSINKNLKVMSKEDFQNMDVNESLNHLFFRSGGSSGKTAISPFSYNSYHVQMKAAAEGLLASGLNPSTDRCGNLFFGGGLYGGFISFFTILEMMEAIQFPIAAYEDKEFVAKVILDNRVDTLLGMPSYIIDLFKEQAAVLRKSSVKKIFFGGEHFPDGQKHWLKEEFGVEIIRSASYGSVDAGPLGFQCECCEGSEHHLNETIQQLEILKIESDEEVLEGEVGRLVFTSKARDSVSINRYDLGDLGRMISKECDCGRKNLKFELLGRHGDIFRAGGTFFNFTKIQRVLEEYFSYGGSLQVIIDNSTGKDSIEVVLDNKEFSEEEFMEKYKDLYEAVQMEQTVLFSMKNTSPKDFLHSKNSGKLLRVIDKRIF
;
A
#
# COMPACT_ATOMS: atom_id res chain seq x y z
N MET A 1 -4.27 18.31 -37.76
CA MET A 1 -3.24 17.37 -37.28
C MET A 1 -2.46 17.93 -36.09
N LYS A 2 -2.50 17.23 -34.94
CA LYS A 2 -1.68 17.49 -33.76
C LYS A 2 -1.09 16.16 -33.29
N VAL A 3 0.22 16.12 -33.11
CA VAL A 3 0.93 14.94 -32.63
C VAL A 3 1.78 15.32 -31.43
N PHE A 4 1.78 14.48 -30.40
CA PHE A 4 2.65 14.61 -29.24
C PHE A 4 3.43 13.31 -29.05
N ALA A 5 4.75 13.40 -28.98
CA ALA A 5 5.60 12.26 -28.65
C ALA A 5 6.94 12.74 -28.09
N LYS A 6 7.63 11.89 -27.29
CA LYS A 6 8.93 12.20 -26.67
C LYS A 6 8.93 13.52 -25.85
N GLY A 7 7.77 13.89 -25.32
CA GLY A 7 7.58 15.08 -24.49
C GLY A 7 7.44 16.40 -25.26
N LYS A 8 7.14 16.37 -26.56
CA LYS A 8 7.00 17.57 -27.40
C LYS A 8 5.86 17.40 -28.40
N ASN A 9 5.24 18.53 -28.78
CA ASN A 9 4.38 18.59 -29.95
C ASN A 9 5.23 18.49 -31.22
N LEU A 10 4.80 17.67 -32.16
CA LEU A 10 5.44 17.43 -33.46
C LEU A 10 4.49 17.87 -34.58
N GLU A 11 5.07 18.39 -35.66
CA GLU A 11 4.30 18.76 -36.85
C GLU A 11 3.77 17.54 -37.60
N THR A 12 4.58 16.47 -37.67
CA THR A 12 4.23 15.18 -38.30
C THR A 12 4.88 14.04 -37.52
N LEU A 13 4.32 12.83 -37.68
CA LEU A 13 4.92 11.59 -37.21
C LEU A 13 4.48 10.48 -38.16
N ASN A 14 5.42 9.79 -38.79
CA ASN A 14 5.11 8.65 -39.65
C ASN A 14 5.12 7.32 -38.88
N TYR A 15 4.67 6.25 -39.53
CA TYR A 15 4.55 4.93 -38.91
C TYR A 15 5.89 4.35 -38.43
N ASP A 16 6.96 4.49 -39.23
CA ASP A 16 8.29 3.96 -38.88
C ASP A 16 8.90 4.69 -37.68
N GLU A 17 8.72 6.01 -37.62
CA GLU A 17 9.12 6.82 -36.46
C GLU A 17 8.36 6.41 -35.20
N LEU A 18 7.03 6.24 -35.29
CA LEU A 18 6.21 5.78 -34.17
C LEU A 18 6.67 4.40 -33.68
N LYS A 19 6.94 3.49 -34.61
CA LYS A 19 7.44 2.13 -34.31
C LYS A 19 8.78 2.16 -33.59
N LEU A 20 9.69 3.04 -33.97
CA LEU A 20 10.96 3.25 -33.27
C LEU A 20 10.73 3.80 -31.86
N ILE A 21 9.85 4.80 -31.69
CA ILE A 21 9.51 5.37 -30.39
C ILE A 21 8.97 4.29 -29.43
N VAL A 22 8.06 3.44 -29.91
CA VAL A 22 7.46 2.34 -29.11
C VAL A 22 8.54 1.32 -28.74
N ARG A 23 9.39 0.90 -29.68
CA ARG A 23 10.49 -0.05 -29.41
C ARG A 23 11.49 0.48 -28.40
N ASP A 24 11.94 1.71 -28.56
CA ASP A 24 12.89 2.36 -27.65
C ASP A 24 12.31 2.49 -26.23
N SER A 25 11.01 2.78 -26.16
CA SER A 25 10.28 2.84 -24.89
C SER A 25 10.26 1.47 -24.22
N ALA A 26 9.94 0.40 -24.95
CA ALA A 26 9.84 -0.96 -24.40
C ALA A 26 11.15 -1.47 -23.74
N CYS A 27 12.31 -0.94 -24.14
CA CYS A 27 13.61 -1.29 -23.58
C CYS A 27 13.92 -0.67 -22.20
N ARG A 28 13.04 0.21 -21.68
CA ARG A 28 13.22 0.90 -20.38
C ARG A 28 12.19 0.39 -19.40
N SER A 29 12.50 0.30 -18.11
CA SER A 29 11.50 0.04 -17.06
C SER A 29 10.86 1.35 -16.60
N LEU A 30 9.57 1.31 -16.25
CA LEU A 30 8.87 2.44 -15.62
C LEU A 30 8.54 2.06 -14.17
N GLU A 31 9.18 2.74 -13.23
CA GLU A 31 8.88 2.54 -11.80
C GLU A 31 7.56 3.23 -11.44
N ILE A 32 6.60 2.47 -10.91
CA ILE A 32 5.26 2.97 -10.57
C ILE A 32 5.31 4.10 -9.55
N GLU A 33 6.25 4.05 -8.58
CA GLU A 33 6.45 5.10 -7.57
C GLU A 33 6.72 6.48 -8.22
N ASN A 34 7.47 6.52 -9.32
CA ASN A 34 7.74 7.76 -10.04
C ASN A 34 6.48 8.31 -10.72
N VAL A 35 5.64 7.41 -11.27
CA VAL A 35 4.36 7.76 -11.90
C VAL A 35 3.39 8.32 -10.86
N VAL A 36 3.21 7.62 -9.73
CA VAL A 36 2.35 8.04 -8.62
C VAL A 36 2.78 9.40 -8.09
N ARG A 37 4.09 9.61 -7.86
CA ARG A 37 4.62 10.89 -7.37
C ARG A 37 4.37 12.04 -8.35
N ALA A 38 4.57 11.83 -9.65
CA ALA A 38 4.32 12.86 -10.67
C ALA A 38 2.83 13.22 -10.72
N LEU A 39 1.95 12.21 -10.69
CA LEU A 39 0.50 12.40 -10.68
C LEU A 39 0.00 13.09 -9.40
N ASP A 40 0.56 12.77 -8.22
CA ASP A 40 0.17 13.41 -6.97
C ASP A 40 0.50 14.90 -6.97
N LEU A 41 1.68 15.29 -7.46
CA LEU A 41 2.05 16.70 -7.63
C LEU A 41 1.14 17.39 -8.66
N PHE A 42 0.87 16.72 -9.78
CA PHE A 42 -0.05 17.21 -10.81
C PHE A 42 -1.48 17.41 -10.27
N SER A 43 -1.96 16.49 -9.42
CA SER A 43 -3.32 16.53 -8.87
C SER A 43 -3.59 17.79 -8.04
N LYS A 44 -2.56 18.35 -7.40
CA LYS A 44 -2.64 19.61 -6.65
C LYS A 44 -2.65 20.82 -7.61
N LYS A 45 -1.96 20.70 -8.74
CA LYS A 45 -1.86 21.77 -9.74
C LYS A 45 -3.13 21.92 -10.57
N VAL A 46 -3.81 20.82 -10.92
CA VAL A 46 -4.96 20.83 -11.84
C VAL A 46 -6.12 21.70 -11.37
N LEU A 47 -6.32 21.83 -10.05
CA LEU A 47 -7.35 22.68 -9.44
C LEU A 47 -7.15 24.19 -9.69
N THR A 48 -5.95 24.59 -10.11
CA THR A 48 -5.60 25.99 -10.41
C THR A 48 -5.66 26.31 -11.90
N LEU A 49 -6.00 25.33 -12.74
CA LEU A 49 -6.08 25.51 -14.18
C LEU A 49 -7.42 26.10 -14.60
N ASP A 50 -7.43 26.77 -15.74
CA ASP A 50 -8.63 27.29 -16.39
C ASP A 50 -9.39 26.14 -17.06
N LEU A 51 -10.12 25.38 -16.24
CA LEU A 51 -10.93 24.22 -16.60
C LEU A 51 -12.29 24.30 -15.89
N ASP A 52 -13.28 23.57 -16.40
CA ASP A 52 -14.50 23.32 -15.64
C ASP A 52 -14.15 22.79 -14.23
N GLN A 53 -14.75 23.39 -13.20
CA GLN A 53 -14.40 23.10 -11.82
C GLN A 53 -14.81 21.68 -11.39
N GLY A 54 -15.86 21.13 -12.01
CA GLY A 54 -16.26 19.74 -11.81
C GLY A 54 -15.19 18.80 -12.36
N LEU A 55 -14.80 18.99 -13.61
CA LEU A 55 -13.76 18.21 -14.28
C LEU A 55 -12.40 18.31 -13.56
N ALA A 56 -12.00 19.51 -13.14
CA ALA A 56 -10.73 19.70 -12.42
C ALA A 56 -10.71 18.93 -11.10
N ARG A 57 -11.82 18.91 -10.35
CA ARG A 57 -11.96 18.14 -9.10
C ARG A 57 -11.93 16.63 -9.34
N GLU A 58 -12.57 16.16 -10.41
CA GLU A 58 -12.53 14.76 -10.81
C GLU A 58 -11.10 14.30 -11.12
N ILE A 59 -10.39 15.02 -11.99
CA ILE A 59 -9.00 14.74 -12.35
C ILE A 59 -8.09 14.80 -11.12
N SER A 60 -8.26 15.82 -10.27
CA SER A 60 -7.49 15.97 -9.02
C SER A 60 -7.68 14.77 -8.10
N THR A 61 -8.92 14.36 -7.87
CA THR A 61 -9.24 13.22 -7.00
C THR A 61 -8.64 11.93 -7.58
N PHE A 62 -8.81 11.71 -8.89
CA PHE A 62 -8.31 10.53 -9.59
C PHE A 62 -6.78 10.42 -9.57
N CYS A 63 -6.06 11.53 -9.77
CA CYS A 63 -4.60 11.55 -9.85
C CYS A 63 -3.90 11.69 -8.50
N SER A 64 -4.63 11.94 -7.41
CA SER A 64 -4.05 12.02 -6.07
C SER A 64 -3.40 10.69 -5.66
N GLN A 65 -2.34 10.73 -4.84
CA GLN A 65 -1.70 9.50 -4.34
C GLN A 65 -2.72 8.56 -3.70
N LYS A 66 -3.61 9.10 -2.87
CA LYS A 66 -4.70 8.33 -2.23
C LYS A 66 -5.64 7.70 -3.25
N GLY A 67 -6.01 8.43 -4.31
CA GLY A 67 -6.87 7.94 -5.39
C GLY A 67 -6.23 6.79 -6.15
N ILE A 68 -4.96 6.94 -6.54
CA ILE A 68 -4.20 5.93 -7.29
C ILE A 68 -3.93 4.70 -6.44
N GLU A 69 -3.45 4.85 -5.20
CA GLU A 69 -3.22 3.73 -4.29
C GLU A 69 -4.52 2.97 -3.99
N GLY A 70 -5.63 3.69 -3.80
CA GLY A 70 -6.96 3.09 -3.62
C GLY A 70 -7.37 2.25 -4.83
N LYS A 71 -7.13 2.76 -6.05
CA LYS A 71 -7.39 2.04 -7.30
C LYS A 71 -6.48 0.81 -7.46
N LEU A 72 -5.18 0.93 -7.25
CA LEU A 72 -4.23 -0.19 -7.32
C LEU A 72 -4.57 -1.30 -6.31
N LYS A 73 -4.92 -0.93 -5.07
CA LYS A 73 -5.38 -1.90 -4.05
C LYS A 73 -6.68 -2.57 -4.45
N SER A 74 -7.66 -1.82 -4.94
CA SER A 74 -8.98 -2.36 -5.28
C SER A 74 -8.93 -3.27 -6.51
N GLU A 75 -8.19 -2.86 -7.55
CA GLU A 75 -8.18 -3.55 -8.84
C GLU A 75 -7.10 -4.63 -8.96
N LEU A 76 -5.95 -4.44 -8.31
CA LEU A 76 -4.78 -5.31 -8.40
C LEU A 76 -4.34 -5.89 -7.05
N GLY A 77 -4.99 -5.52 -5.93
CA GLY A 77 -4.74 -6.10 -4.60
C GLY A 77 -3.50 -5.56 -3.88
N SER A 78 -2.76 -4.60 -4.44
CA SER A 78 -1.54 -4.04 -3.83
C SER A 78 -1.16 -2.69 -4.42
N ILE A 79 -0.46 -1.85 -3.64
CA ILE A 79 0.16 -0.61 -4.15
C ILE A 79 1.41 -0.88 -5.00
N ASN A 80 2.02 -2.05 -4.84
CA ASN A 80 3.16 -2.52 -5.64
C ASN A 80 2.74 -3.79 -6.39
N PRO A 81 1.85 -3.68 -7.39
CA PRO A 81 1.29 -4.85 -8.08
C PRO A 81 2.31 -5.55 -8.99
N PHE A 82 3.39 -4.87 -9.37
CA PHE A 82 4.45 -5.37 -10.27
C PHE A 82 5.61 -6.06 -9.53
N ASP A 83 5.61 -6.04 -8.19
CA ASP A 83 6.57 -6.81 -7.40
C ASP A 83 6.33 -8.30 -7.66
N ILE A 84 7.35 -9.03 -8.13
CA ILE A 84 7.29 -10.48 -8.26
C ILE A 84 7.62 -11.10 -6.91
N LYS A 85 6.61 -11.75 -6.31
CA LYS A 85 6.67 -12.29 -4.96
C LYS A 85 5.98 -13.64 -4.89
N ARG A 86 6.28 -14.41 -3.85
CA ARG A 86 5.55 -15.66 -3.60
C ARG A 86 4.05 -15.43 -3.50
N ARG A 87 3.29 -16.39 -4.00
CA ARG A 87 1.83 -16.42 -3.85
C ARG A 87 1.42 -16.56 -2.39
N ASP A 88 2.09 -17.46 -1.66
CA ASP A 88 1.96 -17.68 -0.23
C ASP A 88 3.31 -18.12 0.37
N PHE A 89 3.39 -18.27 1.70
CA PHE A 89 4.65 -18.60 2.36
C PHE A 89 4.98 -20.10 2.39
N LYS A 90 4.03 -20.97 2.00
CA LYS A 90 4.17 -22.44 2.04
C LYS A 90 4.66 -23.02 0.72
N THR A 91 4.47 -22.28 -0.36
CA THR A 91 4.82 -22.62 -1.73
C THR A 91 6.01 -21.80 -2.23
N THR A 92 6.59 -22.14 -3.38
CA THR A 92 7.77 -21.45 -3.96
C THR A 92 7.43 -20.62 -5.19
N GLU A 93 6.26 -20.87 -5.78
CA GLU A 93 5.73 -20.20 -6.95
C GLU A 93 5.53 -18.71 -6.66
N MET A 94 6.09 -17.89 -7.55
CA MET A 94 5.95 -16.45 -7.50
C MET A 94 4.96 -15.98 -8.57
N GLU A 95 4.19 -14.96 -8.23
CA GLU A 95 3.28 -14.32 -9.16
C GLU A 95 3.44 -12.80 -9.12
N SER A 96 3.08 -12.16 -10.22
CA SER A 96 2.96 -10.72 -10.28
C SER A 96 2.00 -10.28 -11.37
N TYR A 97 1.72 -8.99 -11.40
CA TYR A 97 1.22 -8.33 -12.58
C TYR A 97 2.37 -7.87 -13.47
N TYR A 98 2.11 -7.86 -14.76
CA TYR A 98 3.01 -7.29 -15.75
C TYR A 98 2.20 -6.46 -16.74
N PRO A 99 2.71 -5.32 -17.23
CA PRO A 99 2.05 -4.55 -18.27
C PRO A 99 1.75 -5.43 -19.50
N LEU A 100 0.70 -5.10 -20.25
CA LEU A 100 0.47 -5.73 -21.55
C LEU A 100 1.61 -5.42 -22.52
N GLY A 101 2.07 -4.17 -22.50
CA GLY A 101 3.09 -3.63 -23.39
C GLY A 101 2.61 -2.27 -23.90
N THR A 102 2.08 -2.23 -25.12
CA THR A 102 1.51 -1.02 -25.74
C THR A 102 -0.02 -1.06 -25.72
N LEU A 103 -0.63 -0.02 -25.15
CA LEU A 103 -2.07 0.21 -25.19
C LEU A 103 -2.41 1.27 -26.23
N LEU A 104 -3.34 0.94 -27.12
CA LEU A 104 -4.03 1.89 -27.97
C LEU A 104 -5.35 2.28 -27.33
N HIS A 105 -5.51 3.56 -27.00
CA HIS A 105 -6.74 4.14 -26.48
C HIS A 105 -7.48 4.85 -27.61
N ILE A 106 -8.73 4.47 -27.85
CA ILE A 106 -9.64 5.09 -28.82
C ILE A 106 -10.84 5.63 -28.05
N THR A 107 -10.84 6.92 -27.76
CA THR A 107 -11.86 7.55 -26.92
C THR A 107 -12.96 8.22 -27.73
N SER A 108 -14.14 8.36 -27.13
CA SER A 108 -15.24 9.16 -27.66
C SER A 108 -15.09 10.64 -27.28
N SER A 109 -15.62 11.54 -28.10
CA SER A 109 -15.50 13.00 -27.90
C SER A 109 -16.64 13.62 -27.09
N ASN A 110 -17.43 12.80 -26.39
CA ASN A 110 -18.60 13.23 -25.62
C ASN A 110 -18.30 13.51 -24.14
N SER A 111 -17.10 13.16 -23.67
CA SER A 111 -16.66 13.42 -22.29
C SER A 111 -15.31 14.13 -22.33
N GLU A 112 -15.32 15.39 -21.89
CA GLU A 112 -14.09 16.16 -21.77
C GLU A 112 -13.24 15.59 -20.63
N GLY A 113 -11.99 15.20 -20.92
CA GLY A 113 -11.07 14.58 -19.94
C GLY A 113 -10.93 13.06 -20.02
N LEU A 114 -11.85 12.33 -20.68
CA LEU A 114 -11.82 10.87 -20.81
C LEU A 114 -10.48 10.35 -21.34
N ALA A 115 -9.96 10.96 -22.40
CA ALA A 115 -8.68 10.58 -22.99
C ALA A 115 -7.49 10.70 -22.02
N PHE A 116 -7.51 11.72 -21.17
CA PHE A 116 -6.48 11.90 -20.15
C PHE A 116 -6.61 10.88 -19.02
N LEU A 117 -7.83 10.59 -18.55
CA LEU A 117 -8.04 9.58 -17.51
C LEU A 117 -7.65 8.18 -17.99
N ALA A 118 -8.04 7.80 -19.22
CA ALA A 118 -7.63 6.53 -19.84
C ALA A 118 -6.09 6.42 -19.96
N LEU A 119 -5.42 7.54 -20.31
CA LEU A 119 -3.97 7.61 -20.34
C LEU A 119 -3.36 7.39 -18.94
N VAL A 120 -3.91 8.02 -17.90
CA VAL A 120 -3.43 7.84 -16.52
C VAL A 120 -3.54 6.39 -16.09
N GLU A 121 -4.67 5.72 -16.36
CA GLU A 121 -4.84 4.27 -16.09
C GLU A 121 -3.80 3.42 -16.84
N GLY A 122 -3.52 3.77 -18.10
CA GLY A 122 -2.47 3.16 -18.89
C GLY A 122 -1.06 3.35 -18.32
N LEU A 123 -0.77 4.52 -17.75
CA LEU A 123 0.52 4.83 -17.12
C LEU A 123 0.70 4.10 -15.79
N ILE A 124 -0.32 4.09 -14.91
CA ILE A 124 -0.23 3.39 -13.62
C ILE A 124 -0.27 1.86 -13.78
N SER A 125 -0.77 1.36 -14.91
CA SER A 125 -0.63 -0.05 -15.31
C SER A 125 0.72 -0.37 -15.98
N GLY A 126 1.62 0.61 -16.11
CA GLY A 126 2.99 0.44 -16.60
C GLY A 126 3.12 0.33 -18.12
N ASN A 127 2.07 0.62 -18.88
CA ASN A 127 2.05 0.45 -20.34
C ASN A 127 2.61 1.67 -21.08
N ILE A 128 3.02 1.45 -22.33
CA ILE A 128 3.19 2.49 -23.34
C ILE A 128 1.80 2.84 -23.87
N ASN A 129 1.48 4.13 -24.01
CA ASN A 129 0.14 4.57 -24.35
C ASN A 129 0.15 5.37 -25.64
N ILE A 130 -0.62 4.89 -26.61
CA ILE A 130 -0.99 5.60 -27.83
C ILE A 130 -2.44 6.02 -27.67
N VAL A 131 -2.69 7.32 -27.59
CA VAL A 131 -4.05 7.87 -27.45
C VAL A 131 -4.46 8.48 -28.78
N LYS A 132 -5.45 7.88 -29.43
CA LYS A 132 -6.03 8.38 -30.68
C LYS A 132 -7.27 9.21 -30.38
N LEU A 133 -7.13 10.53 -30.50
CA LEU A 133 -8.18 11.51 -30.29
C LEU A 133 -9.04 11.68 -31.56
N SER A 134 -10.31 12.03 -31.36
CA SER A 134 -11.23 12.47 -32.40
C SER A 134 -10.85 13.85 -32.92
N ARG A 135 -11.24 14.16 -34.17
CA ARG A 135 -11.11 15.51 -34.75
C ARG A 135 -11.89 16.58 -33.97
N ARG A 136 -12.92 16.17 -33.23
CA ARG A 136 -13.78 17.07 -32.45
C ARG A 136 -13.25 17.32 -31.03
N ASP A 137 -12.25 16.56 -30.59
CA ASP A 137 -11.71 16.72 -29.24
C ASP A 137 -10.98 18.06 -29.07
N SER A 138 -11.13 18.66 -27.89
CA SER A 138 -10.40 19.86 -27.50
C SER A 138 -8.91 19.55 -27.22
N ASP A 139 -8.10 20.61 -27.14
CA ASP A 139 -6.66 20.50 -26.84
C ASP A 139 -6.37 20.16 -25.36
N ILE A 140 -7.41 19.95 -24.55
CA ILE A 140 -7.28 19.77 -23.11
C ILE A 140 -6.33 18.61 -22.76
N CYS A 141 -6.43 17.47 -23.45
CA CYS A 141 -5.59 16.31 -23.18
C CYS A 141 -4.10 16.62 -23.40
N PHE A 142 -3.76 17.37 -24.46
CA PHE A 142 -2.38 17.79 -24.73
C PHE A 142 -1.86 18.69 -23.61
N LYS A 143 -2.64 19.70 -23.21
CA LYS A 143 -2.27 20.63 -22.13
C LYS A 143 -2.06 19.91 -20.79
N LEU A 144 -2.95 18.99 -20.43
CA LEU A 144 -2.83 18.22 -19.19
C LEU A 144 -1.57 17.34 -19.18
N VAL A 145 -1.24 16.71 -20.31
CA VAL A 145 -0.01 15.90 -20.44
C VAL A 145 1.25 16.76 -20.32
N GLU A 146 1.31 17.93 -20.95
CA GLU A 146 2.45 18.85 -20.81
C GLU A 146 2.68 19.27 -19.35
N ILE A 147 1.61 19.59 -18.63
CA ILE A 147 1.67 19.96 -17.21
C ILE A 147 2.11 18.77 -16.37
N LEU A 148 1.57 17.57 -16.61
CA LEU A 148 1.99 16.35 -15.92
C LEU A 148 3.50 16.10 -16.07
N LEU A 149 4.03 16.23 -17.28
CA LEU A 149 5.46 16.00 -17.54
C LEU A 149 6.38 17.03 -16.87
N SER A 150 5.89 18.23 -16.53
CA SER A 150 6.67 19.19 -15.73
C SER A 150 6.96 18.69 -14.31
N PHE A 151 6.21 17.70 -13.81
CA PHE A 151 6.41 17.06 -12.51
C PHE A 151 7.16 15.72 -12.61
N ASP A 152 7.47 15.24 -13.82
CA ASP A 152 8.24 14.01 -14.03
C ASP A 152 9.75 14.25 -13.85
N LYS A 153 10.22 14.09 -12.61
CA LYS A 153 11.66 14.13 -12.29
C LYS A 153 12.46 12.97 -12.89
N SER A 154 11.80 11.85 -13.22
CA SER A 154 12.46 10.67 -13.77
C SER A 154 12.77 10.81 -15.26
N ASN A 155 12.04 11.70 -15.95
CA ASN A 155 12.13 11.97 -17.38
C ASN A 155 11.79 10.75 -18.27
N PHE A 156 11.12 9.73 -17.72
CA PHE A 156 10.71 8.51 -18.41
C PHE A 156 9.24 8.52 -18.83
N LEU A 157 8.36 9.31 -18.18
CA LEU A 157 6.93 9.33 -18.52
C LEU A 157 6.72 9.81 -19.96
N LYS A 158 7.52 10.76 -20.43
CA LYS A 158 7.44 11.28 -21.81
C LYS A 158 7.66 10.22 -22.89
N ASP A 159 8.37 9.13 -22.57
CA ASP A 159 8.61 8.02 -23.49
C ASP A 159 7.41 7.05 -23.54
N ARG A 160 6.45 7.17 -22.62
CA ARG A 160 5.27 6.32 -22.48
C ARG A 160 4.00 6.92 -23.06
N ILE A 161 4.06 8.12 -23.60
CA ILE A 161 2.89 8.88 -24.02
C ILE A 161 3.06 9.29 -25.48
N VAL A 162 2.10 8.87 -26.30
CA VAL A 162 1.91 9.33 -27.68
C VAL A 162 0.47 9.78 -27.83
N LEU A 163 0.24 11.03 -28.23
CA LEU A 163 -1.09 11.54 -28.55
C LEU A 163 -1.18 11.81 -30.05
N LEU A 164 -2.25 11.32 -30.68
CA LEU A 164 -2.51 11.45 -32.10
C LEU A 164 -3.89 12.05 -32.32
N GLN A 165 -3.96 13.23 -32.93
CA GLN A 165 -5.20 13.84 -33.38
C GLN A 165 -5.08 14.19 -34.86
N ASP A 166 -5.95 13.59 -35.69
CA ASP A 166 -5.95 13.82 -37.14
C ASP A 166 -4.58 13.52 -37.79
N ALA A 167 -3.90 12.48 -37.32
CA ALA A 167 -2.61 12.01 -37.84
C ALA A 167 -2.79 11.17 -39.11
N SER A 168 -1.74 11.09 -39.93
CA SER A 168 -1.72 10.30 -41.19
C SER A 168 -1.63 8.78 -40.99
N ILE A 169 -1.34 8.32 -39.77
CA ILE A 169 -1.18 6.89 -39.44
C ILE A 169 -2.56 6.21 -39.37
N GLY A 170 -2.70 5.11 -40.11
CA GLY A 170 -3.93 4.35 -40.21
C GLY A 170 -4.28 3.59 -38.92
N LEU A 171 -5.56 3.28 -38.71
CA LEU A 171 -5.99 2.54 -37.52
C LEU A 171 -5.40 1.13 -37.46
N GLU A 172 -5.31 0.43 -38.59
CA GLU A 172 -4.71 -0.91 -38.67
C GLU A 172 -3.24 -0.91 -38.24
N GLU A 173 -2.49 0.13 -38.64
CA GLU A 173 -1.08 0.33 -38.26
C GLU A 173 -0.94 0.56 -36.74
N LEU A 174 -1.82 1.38 -36.16
CA LEU A 174 -1.85 1.60 -34.71
C LEU A 174 -2.20 0.32 -33.95
N ILE A 175 -3.18 -0.45 -34.47
CA ILE A 175 -3.54 -1.75 -33.91
C ILE A 175 -2.33 -2.68 -33.97
N ASP A 176 -1.61 -2.75 -35.09
CA ASP A 176 -0.41 -3.58 -35.28
C ASP A 176 0.70 -3.30 -34.25
N LEU A 177 0.88 -2.04 -33.84
CA LEU A 177 1.86 -1.66 -32.80
C LEU A 177 1.38 -1.90 -31.35
N SER A 178 0.10 -2.19 -31.14
CA SER A 178 -0.49 -2.36 -29.80
C SER A 178 -0.56 -3.84 -29.35
N ASP A 179 -0.50 -4.07 -28.04
CA ASP A 179 -0.78 -5.36 -27.40
C ASP A 179 -2.22 -5.43 -26.87
N GLY A 180 -2.79 -4.26 -26.54
CA GLY A 180 -4.18 -4.09 -26.15
C GLY A 180 -4.82 -2.85 -26.79
N VAL A 181 -6.09 -2.96 -27.16
CA VAL A 181 -6.89 -1.88 -27.75
C VAL A 181 -8.06 -1.59 -26.82
N SER A 182 -8.02 -0.45 -26.14
CA SER A 182 -9.08 0.07 -25.27
C SER A 182 -9.94 1.06 -26.03
N CYS A 183 -11.21 0.75 -26.22
CA CYS A 183 -12.09 1.52 -27.08
C CYS A 183 -13.39 1.90 -26.38
N TRP A 184 -13.76 3.18 -26.48
CA TRP A 184 -15.03 3.74 -26.03
C TRP A 184 -15.91 4.04 -27.24
N GLY A 185 -17.20 3.69 -27.16
CA GLY A 185 -18.15 4.05 -28.21
C GLY A 185 -19.40 3.18 -28.24
N GLY A 186 -20.30 3.49 -29.18
CA GLY A 186 -21.48 2.67 -29.45
C GLY A 186 -21.16 1.39 -30.24
N ASP A 187 -22.10 0.46 -30.26
CA ASP A 187 -21.93 -0.90 -30.80
C ASP A 187 -21.40 -0.94 -32.23
N SER A 188 -21.87 -0.06 -33.11
CA SER A 188 -21.42 0.02 -34.51
C SER A 188 -19.92 0.34 -34.61
N ALA A 189 -19.45 1.31 -33.81
CA ALA A 189 -18.04 1.69 -33.77
C ALA A 189 -17.19 0.56 -33.15
N LEU A 190 -17.64 -0.01 -32.03
CA LEU A 190 -16.93 -1.10 -31.34
C LEU A 190 -16.82 -2.35 -32.22
N ASN A 191 -17.87 -2.73 -32.94
CA ASN A 191 -17.87 -3.88 -33.84
C ASN A 191 -16.96 -3.66 -35.05
N SER A 192 -16.95 -2.44 -35.61
CA SER A 192 -16.07 -2.07 -36.72
C SER A 192 -14.60 -2.16 -36.32
N ILE A 193 -14.25 -1.67 -35.13
CA ILE A 193 -12.88 -1.74 -34.61
C ILE A 193 -12.52 -3.18 -34.25
N ARG A 194 -13.42 -3.93 -33.60
CA ARG A 194 -13.22 -5.35 -33.27
C ARG A 194 -12.83 -6.17 -34.50
N ALA A 195 -13.44 -5.92 -35.65
CA ALA A 195 -13.13 -6.63 -36.89
C ALA A 195 -11.68 -6.45 -37.36
N LEU A 196 -11.02 -5.36 -36.95
CA LEU A 196 -9.62 -5.06 -37.26
C LEU A 196 -8.64 -5.62 -36.22
N VAL A 197 -9.10 -6.00 -35.02
CA VAL A 197 -8.23 -6.44 -33.92
C VAL A 197 -8.00 -7.96 -34.00
N PRO A 198 -6.76 -8.43 -34.22
CA PRO A 198 -6.45 -9.86 -34.22
C PRO A 198 -6.71 -10.52 -32.87
N SER A 199 -7.05 -11.81 -32.87
CA SER A 199 -7.31 -12.57 -31.63
C SER A 199 -6.11 -12.69 -30.68
N SER A 200 -4.90 -12.44 -31.17
CA SER A 200 -3.68 -12.39 -30.35
C SER A 200 -3.59 -11.14 -29.48
N LYS A 201 -4.37 -10.10 -29.76
CA LYS A 201 -4.38 -8.81 -29.06
C LYS A 201 -5.59 -8.72 -28.15
N ARG A 202 -5.46 -8.02 -27.04
CA ARG A 202 -6.58 -7.84 -26.10
C ARG A 202 -7.48 -6.70 -26.56
N PHE A 203 -8.72 -7.01 -26.93
CA PHE A 203 -9.74 -6.00 -27.18
C PHE A 203 -10.52 -5.68 -25.89
N ILE A 204 -10.49 -4.42 -25.47
CA ILE A 204 -11.08 -3.91 -24.23
C ILE A 204 -12.13 -2.87 -24.62
N THR A 205 -13.38 -3.11 -24.24
CA THR A 205 -14.51 -2.32 -24.72
C THR A 205 -15.21 -1.63 -23.58
N TRP A 206 -15.49 -0.35 -23.77
CA TRP A 206 -16.30 0.49 -22.90
C TRP A 206 -17.51 0.95 -23.69
N GLY A 207 -18.55 0.11 -23.64
CA GLY A 207 -19.77 0.27 -24.43
C GLY A 207 -20.71 1.32 -23.87
N HIS A 208 -21.73 1.66 -24.66
CA HIS A 208 -22.81 2.51 -24.19
C HIS A 208 -23.59 1.83 -23.06
N LYS A 209 -23.85 2.58 -21.99
CA LYS A 209 -24.58 2.11 -20.81
C LYS A 209 -25.79 2.96 -20.54
N ILE A 210 -26.82 2.34 -19.98
CA ILE A 210 -28.12 2.93 -19.68
C ILE A 210 -28.39 2.72 -18.19
N SER A 211 -28.83 3.79 -17.55
CA SER A 211 -29.19 3.81 -16.14
C SER A 211 -30.65 4.21 -15.97
N PHE A 212 -31.26 3.77 -14.87
CA PHE A 212 -32.68 4.01 -14.60
C PHE A 212 -32.92 4.18 -13.09
N ALA A 213 -34.11 4.63 -12.72
CA ALA A 213 -34.55 4.72 -11.34
C ALA A 213 -35.67 3.71 -11.06
N LEU A 214 -35.75 3.22 -9.83
CA LEU A 214 -36.82 2.38 -9.32
C LEU A 214 -37.30 2.96 -7.99
N ILE A 215 -38.55 3.41 -7.95
CA ILE A 215 -39.17 3.93 -6.74
C ILE A 215 -40.40 3.13 -6.39
N ASP A 216 -40.79 3.14 -5.12
CA ASP A 216 -42.13 2.74 -4.71
C ASP A 216 -43.01 3.94 -4.36
N MET A 217 -44.30 3.66 -4.13
CA MET A 217 -45.28 4.66 -3.70
C MET A 217 -45.23 4.97 -2.20
N ASP A 218 -44.34 4.34 -1.43
CA ASP A 218 -44.23 4.54 0.02
C ASP A 218 -43.42 5.81 0.34
N GLY A 219 -43.73 6.47 1.46
CA GLY A 219 -42.98 7.65 1.93
C GLY A 219 -43.32 8.94 1.18
N ASP A 220 -42.40 9.91 1.21
CA ASP A 220 -42.60 11.22 0.58
C ASP A 220 -42.24 11.22 -0.91
N LEU A 221 -43.27 11.22 -1.76
CA LEU A 221 -43.12 11.25 -3.21
C LEU A 221 -42.55 12.56 -3.74
N LYS A 222 -42.77 13.70 -3.07
CA LYS A 222 -42.21 14.99 -3.50
C LYS A 222 -40.69 14.96 -3.35
N THR A 223 -40.19 14.52 -2.20
CA THR A 223 -38.74 14.33 -1.98
C THR A 223 -38.12 13.37 -3.01
N LYS A 224 -38.82 12.29 -3.39
CA LYS A 224 -38.33 11.37 -4.44
C LYS A 224 -38.26 12.05 -5.81
N ALA A 225 -39.25 12.86 -6.15
CA ALA A 225 -39.27 13.65 -7.37
C ALA A 225 -38.12 14.65 -7.41
N ASP A 226 -37.90 15.40 -6.32
CA ASP A 226 -36.80 16.37 -6.22
C ASP A 226 -35.43 15.68 -6.39
N LYS A 227 -35.21 14.54 -5.72
CA LYS A 227 -33.97 13.75 -5.88
C LYS A 227 -33.78 13.26 -7.32
N LEU A 228 -34.83 12.81 -7.99
CA LEU A 228 -34.74 12.35 -9.39
C LEU A 228 -34.44 13.52 -10.35
N VAL A 229 -35.07 14.68 -10.14
CA VAL A 229 -34.80 15.89 -10.93
C VAL A 229 -33.35 16.33 -10.79
N LEU A 230 -32.80 16.34 -9.57
CA LEU A 230 -31.39 16.68 -9.34
C LEU A 230 -30.43 15.76 -10.12
N GLU A 231 -30.72 14.46 -10.20
CA GLU A 231 -29.97 13.51 -11.02
C GLU A 231 -30.07 13.84 -12.52
N ILE A 232 -31.26 14.15 -13.01
CA ILE A 232 -31.46 14.46 -14.44
C ILE A 232 -30.76 15.78 -14.83
N LEU A 233 -30.78 16.78 -13.94
CA LEU A 233 -30.15 18.07 -14.19
C LEU A 233 -28.62 17.99 -14.17
N LYS A 234 -28.05 17.12 -13.33
CA LYS A 234 -26.60 16.91 -13.26
C LYS A 234 -26.07 16.46 -14.63
N TYR A 235 -25.08 17.20 -15.14
CA TYR A 235 -24.50 17.03 -16.48
C TYR A 235 -25.54 16.93 -17.62
N ASN A 236 -26.72 17.54 -17.45
CA ASN A 236 -27.82 17.50 -18.43
C ASN A 236 -28.20 16.09 -18.90
N GLN A 237 -28.11 15.10 -18.01
CA GLN A 237 -28.42 13.69 -18.26
C GLN A 237 -27.47 12.98 -19.25
N GLN A 238 -26.29 13.55 -19.52
CA GLN A 238 -25.34 12.98 -20.49
C GLN A 238 -24.42 11.89 -19.89
N ALA A 239 -24.40 11.74 -18.56
CA ALA A 239 -23.62 10.71 -17.89
C ALA A 239 -24.23 9.31 -18.10
N CYS A 240 -23.41 8.28 -18.24
CA CYS A 240 -23.85 6.88 -18.33
C CYS A 240 -24.66 6.41 -17.10
N SER A 241 -24.40 7.02 -15.94
CA SER A 241 -25.09 6.79 -14.67
C SER A 241 -26.37 7.61 -14.49
N ALA A 242 -26.72 8.52 -15.42
CA ALA A 242 -27.92 9.33 -15.31
C ALA A 242 -29.19 8.51 -15.64
N PRO A 243 -30.29 8.66 -14.88
CA PRO A 243 -31.51 7.91 -15.11
C PRO A 243 -32.19 8.36 -16.41
N GLN A 244 -32.52 7.41 -17.29
CA GLN A 244 -33.31 7.66 -18.52
C GLN A 244 -34.76 7.19 -18.41
N VAL A 245 -35.03 6.28 -17.47
CA VAL A 245 -36.36 5.76 -17.13
C VAL A 245 -36.49 5.76 -15.61
N CYS A 246 -37.67 6.09 -15.10
CA CYS A 246 -38.05 5.89 -13.70
C CYS A 246 -39.24 4.93 -13.66
N TYR A 247 -39.03 3.78 -13.04
CA TYR A 247 -40.08 2.81 -12.80
C TYR A 247 -40.71 3.02 -11.43
N VAL A 248 -42.03 3.04 -11.39
CA VAL A 248 -42.82 3.14 -10.15
C VAL A 248 -43.41 1.77 -9.86
N LEU A 249 -42.97 1.16 -8.75
CA LEU A 249 -43.35 -0.19 -8.37
C LEU A 249 -44.84 -0.31 -8.05
N ASP A 250 -45.48 -1.28 -8.69
CA ASP A 250 -46.88 -1.68 -8.48
C ASP A 250 -47.90 -0.52 -8.62
N ALA A 251 -47.52 0.56 -9.32
CA ALA A 251 -48.35 1.74 -9.51
C ALA A 251 -49.34 1.59 -10.67
N SER A 252 -50.53 2.17 -10.50
CA SER A 252 -51.49 2.40 -11.56
C SER A 252 -51.06 3.56 -12.47
N PHE A 253 -51.63 3.62 -13.68
CA PHE A 253 -51.35 4.73 -14.60
C PHE A 253 -51.79 6.09 -14.04
N SER A 254 -52.82 6.14 -13.19
CA SER A 254 -53.21 7.39 -12.54
C SER A 254 -52.14 7.89 -11.59
N GLU A 255 -51.58 7.00 -10.76
CA GLU A 255 -50.49 7.32 -9.83
C GLU A 255 -49.23 7.78 -10.56
N ILE A 256 -48.92 7.19 -11.72
CA ILE A 256 -47.81 7.62 -12.58
C ILE A 256 -48.01 9.05 -13.07
N ARG A 257 -49.23 9.40 -13.50
CA ARG A 257 -49.53 10.77 -13.94
C ARG A 257 -49.41 11.76 -12.79
N ASP A 258 -49.82 11.37 -11.59
CA ASP A 258 -49.70 12.24 -10.41
C ASP A 258 -48.24 12.42 -9.99
N PHE A 259 -47.42 11.35 -10.01
CA PHE A 259 -45.98 11.47 -9.80
C PHE A 259 -45.29 12.33 -10.88
N SER A 260 -45.76 12.26 -12.12
CA SER A 260 -45.23 13.09 -13.22
C SER A 260 -45.51 14.58 -13.03
N LYS A 261 -46.61 14.96 -12.39
CA LYS A 261 -46.87 16.36 -12.01
C LYS A 261 -45.91 16.82 -10.92
N LEU A 262 -45.64 15.98 -9.91
CA LEU A 262 -44.66 16.29 -8.87
C LEU A 262 -43.25 16.48 -9.46
N LEU A 263 -42.89 15.69 -10.46
CA LEU A 263 -41.63 15.88 -11.20
C LEU A 263 -41.60 17.20 -11.98
N ASP A 264 -42.70 17.58 -12.64
CA ASP A 264 -42.79 18.85 -13.38
C ASP A 264 -42.69 20.06 -12.44
N GLU A 265 -43.32 19.97 -11.27
CA GLU A 265 -43.18 20.95 -10.18
C GLU A 265 -41.74 21.02 -9.68
N ALA A 266 -41.10 19.87 -9.43
CA ALA A 266 -39.71 19.79 -9.00
C ALA A 266 -38.71 20.38 -10.01
N PHE A 267 -38.93 20.16 -11.32
CA PHE A 267 -38.18 20.86 -12.36
C PHE A 267 -38.41 22.37 -12.27
N SER A 268 -39.67 22.80 -12.19
CA SER A 268 -40.02 24.22 -12.17
C SER A 268 -39.46 24.99 -10.96
N GLU A 269 -39.28 24.31 -9.83
CA GLU A 269 -38.72 24.87 -8.59
C GLU A 269 -37.18 24.87 -8.56
N SER A 270 -36.52 24.16 -9.48
CA SER A 270 -35.06 24.06 -9.50
C SER A 270 -34.39 25.33 -10.01
N LEU A 271 -33.46 25.86 -9.21
CA LEU A 271 -32.71 27.09 -9.52
C LEU A 271 -31.60 26.88 -10.56
N ASP A 272 -31.22 25.62 -10.84
CA ASP A 272 -30.06 25.26 -11.68
C ASP A 272 -30.40 24.96 -13.15
N ILE A 273 -31.60 25.35 -13.62
CA ILE A 273 -32.00 25.13 -15.02
C ILE A 273 -31.36 26.20 -15.92
N THR A 274 -30.19 25.87 -16.46
CA THR A 274 -29.54 26.62 -17.55
C THR A 274 -30.14 26.25 -18.91
N SER A 275 -29.99 27.11 -19.92
CA SER A 275 -30.48 26.83 -21.28
C SER A 275 -29.77 25.62 -21.90
N LEU A 276 -30.55 24.67 -22.41
CA LEU A 276 -30.02 23.57 -23.22
C LEU A 276 -29.51 24.07 -24.59
N GLU A 277 -28.23 23.90 -24.85
CA GLU A 277 -27.65 24.04 -26.19
C GLU A 277 -27.81 22.72 -26.94
N LEU A 278 -28.74 22.69 -27.89
CA LEU A 278 -29.04 21.51 -28.69
C LEU A 278 -28.74 21.77 -30.17
N ASP A 279 -28.16 20.78 -30.82
CA ASP A 279 -27.99 20.80 -32.27
C ASP A 279 -29.34 20.61 -33.01
N ILE A 280 -29.31 20.74 -34.33
CA ILE A 280 -30.52 20.65 -35.16
C ILE A 280 -31.11 19.24 -35.12
N GLN A 281 -30.27 18.20 -35.07
CA GLN A 281 -30.70 16.81 -35.06
C GLN A 281 -31.35 16.45 -33.72
N GLU A 282 -30.75 16.85 -32.61
CA GLU A 282 -31.32 16.68 -31.26
C GLU A 282 -32.66 17.40 -31.14
N LYS A 283 -32.75 18.65 -31.62
CA LYS A 283 -34.02 19.40 -31.65
C LYS A 283 -35.10 18.69 -32.47
N ALA A 284 -34.75 18.17 -33.63
CA ALA A 284 -35.67 17.44 -34.49
C ALA A 284 -36.14 16.14 -33.84
N GLU A 285 -35.23 15.36 -33.26
CA GLU A 285 -35.53 14.11 -32.55
C GLU A 285 -36.49 14.35 -31.38
N LEU A 286 -36.18 15.31 -30.51
CA LEU A 286 -37.02 15.67 -29.37
C LEU A 286 -38.40 16.16 -29.81
N THR A 287 -38.46 16.95 -30.89
CA THR A 287 -39.74 17.42 -31.46
C THR A 287 -40.58 16.26 -31.96
N ASN A 288 -39.98 15.30 -32.67
CA ASN A 288 -40.68 14.12 -33.17
C ASN A 288 -41.24 13.26 -32.04
N TYR A 289 -40.44 12.98 -31.00
CA TYR A 289 -40.91 12.27 -29.81
C TYR A 289 -42.09 12.97 -29.15
N ASN A 290 -42.00 14.28 -28.94
CA ASN A 290 -43.06 15.07 -28.32
C ASN A 290 -44.37 15.01 -29.11
N GLN A 291 -44.32 15.21 -30.43
CA GLN A 291 -45.53 15.23 -31.25
C GLN A 291 -46.17 13.84 -31.39
N LEU A 292 -45.34 12.79 -31.52
CA LEU A 292 -45.83 11.42 -31.61
C LEU A 292 -46.54 11.01 -30.32
N LEU A 293 -45.91 11.20 -29.17
CA LEU A 293 -46.52 10.85 -27.88
C LEU A 293 -47.79 11.65 -27.59
N LYS A 294 -47.82 12.93 -27.99
CA LYS A 294 -49.03 13.77 -27.84
C LYS A 294 -50.20 13.24 -28.68
N LEU A 295 -49.92 12.68 -29.85
CA LEU A 295 -50.94 12.07 -30.70
C LEU A 295 -51.39 10.73 -30.11
N GLU A 296 -50.46 9.89 -29.69
CA GLU A 296 -50.77 8.58 -29.09
C GLU A 296 -51.54 8.72 -27.77
N SER A 297 -51.26 9.75 -26.95
CA SER A 297 -51.99 10.00 -25.69
C SER A 297 -53.48 10.30 -25.86
N LEU A 298 -53.96 10.54 -27.08
CA LEU A 298 -55.39 10.73 -27.36
C LEU A 298 -56.16 9.40 -27.42
N VAL A 299 -55.46 8.29 -27.62
CA VAL A 299 -56.05 6.96 -27.87
C VAL A 299 -55.50 5.87 -26.95
N GLU A 300 -54.31 6.06 -26.38
CA GLU A 300 -53.64 5.13 -25.48
C GLU A 300 -53.36 5.77 -24.12
N ASP A 301 -53.11 4.94 -23.10
CA ASP A 301 -52.64 5.35 -21.77
C ASP A 301 -51.18 5.82 -21.84
N LYS A 302 -50.99 6.99 -22.44
CA LYS A 302 -49.73 7.71 -22.58
C LYS A 302 -49.89 9.17 -22.20
N GLY A 303 -48.79 9.85 -21.95
CA GLY A 303 -48.80 11.26 -21.61
C GLY A 303 -47.45 11.93 -21.85
N VAL A 304 -47.52 13.23 -22.11
CA VAL A 304 -46.34 14.08 -22.36
C VAL A 304 -46.50 15.39 -21.62
N ILE A 305 -45.48 15.73 -20.83
CA ILE A 305 -45.31 17.05 -20.21
C ILE A 305 -44.04 17.65 -20.80
N VAL A 306 -44.15 18.86 -21.34
CA VAL A 306 -43.02 19.61 -21.87
C VAL A 306 -42.86 20.85 -21.01
N GLY A 307 -41.69 20.98 -20.39
CA GLY A 307 -41.34 22.09 -19.53
C GLY A 307 -41.29 23.42 -20.26
N ARG A 308 -41.26 24.51 -19.47
CA ARG A 308 -41.15 25.87 -19.98
C ARG A 308 -39.94 26.00 -20.92
N ASP A 309 -40.13 26.70 -22.04
CA ASP A 309 -39.11 26.93 -23.06
C ASP A 309 -38.39 25.65 -23.53
N HIS A 310 -39.10 24.50 -23.48
CA HIS A 310 -38.61 23.17 -23.83
C HIS A 310 -37.37 22.71 -23.04
N GLN A 311 -37.21 23.15 -21.80
CA GLN A 311 -36.02 22.86 -20.99
C GLN A 311 -35.99 21.43 -20.39
N TRP A 312 -37.13 20.74 -20.27
CA TRP A 312 -37.23 19.34 -19.85
C TRP A 312 -38.46 18.67 -20.45
N ARG A 313 -38.51 17.33 -20.40
CA ARG A 313 -39.66 16.54 -20.85
C ARG A 313 -39.90 15.34 -19.94
N ILE A 314 -41.17 15.08 -19.65
CA ILE A 314 -41.60 13.90 -18.89
C ILE A 314 -42.57 13.12 -19.77
N TYR A 315 -42.20 11.89 -20.09
CA TYR A 315 -43.00 10.99 -20.89
C TYR A 315 -43.57 9.88 -20.01
N THR A 316 -44.81 9.50 -20.24
CA THR A 316 -45.49 8.46 -19.45
C THR A 316 -46.14 7.43 -20.36
N GLU A 317 -46.04 6.15 -20.01
CA GLU A 317 -46.73 5.06 -20.70
C GLU A 317 -47.17 3.98 -19.69
N ASN A 318 -48.31 3.36 -19.91
CA ASN A 318 -48.84 2.28 -19.08
C ASN A 318 -48.32 0.88 -19.50
N ASN A 319 -46.99 0.70 -19.56
CA ASN A 319 -46.34 -0.59 -19.82
C ASN A 319 -44.98 -0.65 -19.11
N SER A 320 -44.41 -1.84 -18.94
CA SER A 320 -43.12 -2.03 -18.27
C SER A 320 -41.92 -2.10 -19.24
N ASP A 321 -42.11 -1.88 -20.54
CA ASP A 321 -41.05 -2.07 -21.54
C ASP A 321 -39.88 -1.10 -21.31
N PHE A 322 -38.66 -1.63 -21.35
CA PHE A 322 -37.45 -0.83 -21.19
C PHE A 322 -37.10 -0.08 -22.48
N LYS A 323 -37.03 1.25 -22.37
CA LYS A 323 -36.72 2.14 -23.49
C LYS A 323 -35.88 3.33 -23.03
N PRO A 324 -34.68 3.54 -23.59
CA PRO A 324 -33.88 4.72 -23.27
C PRO A 324 -34.61 6.01 -23.68
N SER A 325 -34.28 7.11 -23.00
CA SER A 325 -34.80 8.43 -23.36
C SER A 325 -33.94 9.04 -24.48
N PRO A 326 -34.46 10.03 -25.24
CA PRO A 326 -33.65 10.82 -26.18
C PRO A 326 -32.69 11.81 -25.46
N LEU A 327 -32.34 11.55 -24.19
CA LEU A 327 -31.48 12.37 -23.33
C LEU A 327 -31.97 13.82 -23.20
N ASN A 328 -31.07 14.75 -22.86
CA ASN A 328 -31.34 16.18 -22.83
C ASN A 328 -32.51 16.55 -21.91
N ARG A 329 -32.40 16.10 -20.65
CA ARG A 329 -33.38 16.30 -19.57
C ARG A 329 -34.76 15.72 -19.90
N THR A 330 -34.76 14.50 -20.43
CA THR A 330 -35.97 13.76 -20.82
C THR A 330 -36.05 12.45 -20.07
N ILE A 331 -37.17 12.19 -19.38
CA ILE A 331 -37.35 10.99 -18.56
C ILE A 331 -38.64 10.27 -18.91
N TRP A 332 -38.59 8.93 -18.98
CA TRP A 332 -39.79 8.08 -19.03
C TRP A 332 -40.23 7.71 -17.62
N ILE A 333 -41.53 7.82 -17.30
CA ILE A 333 -42.14 7.30 -16.08
C ILE A 333 -43.07 6.15 -16.44
N LYS A 334 -42.82 4.98 -15.88
CA LYS A 334 -43.50 3.73 -16.25
C LYS A 334 -43.86 2.88 -15.03
N PRO A 335 -44.94 2.08 -15.08
CA PRO A 335 -45.21 1.11 -14.03
C PRO A 335 -44.25 -0.07 -14.15
N LEU A 336 -43.88 -0.66 -13.02
CA LEU A 336 -43.21 -1.97 -13.00
C LEU A 336 -43.80 -2.83 -11.91
N LYS A 337 -44.31 -4.01 -12.27
CA LYS A 337 -44.76 -4.97 -11.27
C LYS A 337 -43.57 -5.69 -10.66
N ARG A 338 -43.68 -6.03 -9.38
CA ARG A 338 -42.68 -6.83 -8.66
C ARG A 338 -42.20 -8.06 -9.45
N GLU A 339 -43.13 -8.86 -9.96
CA GLU A 339 -42.83 -10.12 -10.64
C GLU A 339 -42.19 -9.96 -12.03
N ASP A 340 -42.24 -8.75 -12.58
CA ASP A 340 -41.75 -8.45 -13.93
C ASP A 340 -40.33 -7.83 -13.94
N ILE A 341 -39.72 -7.49 -12.80
CA ILE A 341 -38.42 -6.82 -12.74
C ILE A 341 -37.38 -7.54 -13.60
N ILE A 342 -37.13 -8.82 -13.34
CA ILE A 342 -36.13 -9.60 -14.09
C ILE A 342 -36.52 -9.70 -15.56
N LYS A 343 -37.80 -9.99 -15.84
CA LYS A 343 -38.34 -10.16 -17.19
C LYS A 343 -38.15 -8.90 -18.05
N THR A 344 -38.36 -7.73 -17.47
CA THR A 344 -38.21 -6.43 -18.14
C THR A 344 -36.75 -6.13 -18.49
N PHE A 345 -35.80 -6.49 -17.62
CA PHE A 345 -34.43 -6.01 -17.73
C PHE A 345 -33.44 -7.04 -18.29
N VAL A 346 -33.71 -8.34 -18.18
CA VAL A 346 -32.75 -9.41 -18.54
C VAL A 346 -32.32 -9.37 -20.01
N SER A 347 -33.21 -8.95 -20.93
CA SER A 347 -32.90 -8.77 -22.36
C SER A 347 -31.98 -7.58 -22.64
N HIS A 348 -31.76 -6.71 -21.66
CA HIS A 348 -30.98 -5.48 -21.78
C HIS A 348 -29.70 -5.50 -20.92
N ARG A 349 -29.41 -6.62 -20.25
CA ARG A 349 -28.29 -6.76 -19.29
C ARG A 349 -26.94 -6.24 -19.80
N ASP A 350 -26.68 -6.32 -21.10
CA ASP A 350 -25.41 -5.89 -21.70
C ASP A 350 -25.25 -4.36 -21.66
N TYR A 351 -26.35 -3.62 -21.52
CA TYR A 351 -26.41 -2.16 -21.50
C TYR A 351 -26.71 -1.57 -20.12
N LEU A 352 -27.22 -2.36 -19.16
CA LEU A 352 -27.57 -1.85 -17.84
C LEU A 352 -26.31 -1.52 -17.02
N GLN A 353 -26.35 -0.41 -16.28
CA GLN A 353 -25.25 -0.01 -15.40
C GLN A 353 -25.77 0.38 -14.01
N THR A 354 -26.35 1.58 -13.86
CA THR A 354 -26.74 2.11 -12.56
C THR A 354 -28.25 2.11 -12.40
N VAL A 355 -28.74 1.63 -11.25
CA VAL A 355 -30.12 1.85 -10.81
C VAL A 355 -30.16 2.71 -9.54
N GLY A 356 -30.93 3.80 -9.58
CA GLY A 356 -31.24 4.62 -8.43
C GLY A 356 -32.51 4.13 -7.75
N VAL A 357 -32.40 3.66 -6.50
CA VAL A 357 -33.51 3.08 -5.76
C VAL A 357 -34.02 4.02 -4.68
N SER A 358 -35.34 4.12 -4.54
CA SER A 358 -36.00 4.73 -3.38
C SER A 358 -37.17 3.84 -2.95
N LEU A 359 -36.83 2.83 -2.14
CA LEU A 359 -37.69 1.72 -1.73
C LEU A 359 -37.83 1.69 -0.21
N SER A 360 -38.97 1.24 0.30
CA SER A 360 -39.14 0.93 1.72
C SER A 360 -38.32 -0.31 2.12
N GLU A 361 -37.90 -0.40 3.38
CA GLU A 361 -37.02 -1.50 3.86
C GLU A 361 -37.59 -2.91 3.57
N LYS A 362 -38.93 -3.04 3.57
CA LYS A 362 -39.63 -4.31 3.27
C LYS A 362 -39.41 -4.81 1.84
N LYS A 363 -38.89 -3.95 0.95
CA LYS A 363 -38.72 -4.18 -0.48
C LYS A 363 -37.25 -4.33 -0.88
N ILE A 364 -36.34 -4.44 0.08
CA ILE A 364 -34.89 -4.54 -0.20
C ILE A 364 -34.49 -5.79 -0.99
N GLU A 365 -35.32 -6.84 -0.95
CA GLU A 365 -35.13 -8.05 -1.76
C GLU A 365 -35.05 -7.75 -3.27
N PHE A 366 -35.69 -6.67 -3.75
CA PHE A 366 -35.65 -6.27 -5.16
C PHE A 366 -34.27 -5.83 -5.63
N VAL A 367 -33.39 -5.43 -4.71
CA VAL A 367 -31.98 -5.15 -5.04
C VAL A 367 -31.33 -6.40 -5.64
N ARG A 368 -31.66 -7.59 -5.13
CA ARG A 368 -31.15 -8.86 -5.67
C ARG A 368 -31.70 -9.16 -7.06
N ASP A 369 -32.96 -8.86 -7.31
CA ASP A 369 -33.58 -9.06 -8.63
C ASP A 369 -32.97 -8.13 -9.68
N LEU A 370 -32.70 -6.87 -9.33
CA LEU A 370 -32.01 -5.90 -10.18
C LEU A 370 -30.58 -6.35 -10.55
N LEU A 371 -29.83 -6.85 -9.56
CA LEU A 371 -28.50 -7.42 -9.79
C LEU A 371 -28.59 -8.66 -10.70
N SER A 372 -29.56 -9.54 -10.46
CA SER A 372 -29.79 -10.75 -11.26
C SER A 372 -30.20 -10.42 -12.70
N ALA A 373 -30.83 -9.27 -12.92
CA ALA A 373 -31.18 -8.77 -14.24
C ALA A 373 -30.00 -8.15 -15.00
N GLY A 374 -28.84 -7.94 -14.35
CA GLY A 374 -27.61 -7.45 -14.96
C GLY A 374 -27.24 -6.01 -14.64
N VAL A 375 -27.91 -5.36 -13.69
CA VAL A 375 -27.47 -4.06 -13.19
C VAL A 375 -26.15 -4.23 -12.45
N THR A 376 -25.15 -3.40 -12.74
CA THR A 376 -23.83 -3.49 -12.13
C THR A 376 -23.70 -2.64 -10.87
N ARG A 377 -24.56 -1.63 -10.70
CA ARG A 377 -24.50 -0.66 -9.61
C ARG A 377 -25.89 -0.29 -9.11
N VAL A 378 -26.15 -0.50 -7.81
CA VAL A 378 -27.39 -0.08 -7.14
C VAL A 378 -27.06 1.04 -6.16
N ARG A 379 -27.75 2.18 -6.26
CA ARG A 379 -27.51 3.37 -5.44
C ARG A 379 -28.80 3.93 -4.90
N GLU A 380 -28.72 4.66 -3.80
CA GLU A 380 -29.82 5.51 -3.36
C GLU A 380 -30.13 6.56 -4.45
N LEU A 381 -31.41 6.81 -4.69
CA LEU A 381 -31.85 7.90 -5.56
C LEU A 381 -31.30 9.25 -5.04
N GLY A 382 -30.76 10.06 -5.94
CA GLY A 382 -30.03 11.30 -5.60
C GLY A 382 -28.52 11.11 -5.40
N ARG A 383 -28.01 9.86 -5.47
CA ARG A 383 -26.59 9.52 -5.37
C ARG A 383 -26.11 8.58 -6.49
N MET A 384 -26.85 8.49 -7.59
CA MET A 384 -26.57 7.62 -8.74
C MET A 384 -25.25 8.01 -9.41
N GLN A 385 -25.00 9.31 -9.55
CA GLN A 385 -23.82 9.88 -10.21
C GLN A 385 -22.69 10.25 -9.24
N GLU A 386 -22.72 9.77 -8.00
CA GLU A 386 -21.55 9.84 -7.10
C GLU A 386 -20.52 8.76 -7.47
N SER A 387 -19.34 8.77 -6.89
CA SER A 387 -18.40 7.63 -6.99
C SER A 387 -17.53 7.55 -5.75
N TYR A 388 -16.85 6.41 -5.56
CA TYR A 388 -15.84 6.24 -4.51
C TYR A 388 -14.53 5.74 -5.12
N SER A 389 -13.42 5.95 -4.40
CA SER A 389 -12.10 5.52 -4.86
C SER A 389 -12.03 4.00 -5.01
N GLY A 390 -11.69 3.51 -6.21
CA GLY A 390 -11.62 2.08 -6.52
C GLY A 390 -12.96 1.43 -6.87
N GLU A 391 -14.01 2.22 -7.13
CA GLU A 391 -15.28 1.69 -7.64
C GLU A 391 -15.10 1.01 -9.02
N PRO A 392 -15.66 -0.21 -9.22
CA PRO A 392 -15.64 -0.86 -10.53
C PRO A 392 -16.43 -0.04 -11.56
N HIS A 393 -15.83 0.21 -12.72
CA HIS A 393 -16.47 0.88 -13.84
C HIS A 393 -17.20 -0.17 -14.69
N ASP A 394 -18.52 -0.02 -14.86
CA ASP A 394 -19.37 -0.98 -15.58
C ASP A 394 -19.28 -2.42 -15.03
N GLY A 395 -19.03 -2.57 -13.72
CA GLY A 395 -18.84 -3.87 -13.09
C GLY A 395 -17.45 -4.50 -13.32
N GLU A 396 -16.52 -3.77 -13.95
CA GLU A 396 -15.18 -4.25 -14.30
C GLU A 396 -14.09 -3.34 -13.70
N TYR A 397 -12.88 -3.89 -13.58
CA TYR A 397 -11.69 -3.17 -13.15
C TYR A 397 -10.77 -2.92 -14.34
N ALA A 398 -10.60 -1.66 -14.74
CA ALA A 398 -9.85 -1.25 -15.93
C ALA A 398 -8.40 -1.71 -15.90
N LEU A 399 -7.69 -1.52 -14.78
CA LEU A 399 -6.28 -1.90 -14.62
C LEU A 399 -6.10 -3.40 -14.79
N ARG A 400 -7.04 -4.22 -14.31
CA ARG A 400 -7.02 -5.68 -14.50
C ARG A 400 -7.08 -6.08 -15.98
N ARG A 401 -7.71 -5.25 -16.83
CA ARG A 401 -7.73 -5.42 -18.29
C ARG A 401 -6.44 -4.95 -18.95
N PHE A 402 -5.71 -4.01 -18.35
CA PHE A 402 -4.46 -3.42 -18.85
C PHE A 402 -3.17 -4.15 -18.45
N VAL A 403 -3.28 -5.23 -17.67
CA VAL A 403 -2.15 -6.05 -17.23
C VAL A 403 -2.37 -7.52 -17.55
N LYS A 404 -1.31 -8.31 -17.50
CA LYS A 404 -1.34 -9.78 -17.47
C LYS A 404 -0.80 -10.28 -16.13
N LYS A 405 -1.24 -11.47 -15.71
CA LYS A 405 -0.65 -12.16 -14.58
C LYS A 405 0.50 -13.02 -15.08
N VAL A 406 1.64 -12.94 -14.42
CA VAL A 406 2.83 -13.77 -14.71
C VAL A 406 3.11 -14.68 -13.53
N SER A 407 3.65 -15.86 -13.81
CA SER A 407 4.04 -16.85 -12.81
C SER A 407 5.48 -17.29 -13.05
N ILE A 408 6.25 -17.44 -11.99
CA ILE A 408 7.63 -17.93 -12.00
C ILE A 408 7.72 -19.09 -11.02
N ASP A 409 8.24 -20.22 -11.49
CA ASP A 409 8.51 -21.40 -10.67
C ASP A 409 9.91 -21.92 -11.03
N LEU A 410 10.88 -21.64 -10.15
CA LEU A 410 12.29 -21.92 -10.37
C LEU A 410 12.91 -22.40 -9.06
N ASP A 411 13.52 -23.58 -9.06
CA ASP A 411 14.14 -24.19 -7.86
C ASP A 411 15.19 -23.27 -7.21
N MET A 412 15.94 -22.50 -8.01
CA MET A 412 16.94 -21.54 -7.53
C MET A 412 16.34 -20.39 -6.70
N LEU A 413 15.02 -20.21 -6.73
CA LEU A 413 14.27 -19.21 -5.95
C LEU A 413 13.49 -19.83 -4.77
N SER A 414 13.69 -21.13 -4.49
CA SER A 414 12.96 -21.86 -3.43
C SER A 414 13.18 -21.34 -2.01
N GLN A 415 14.22 -20.52 -1.78
CA GLN A 415 14.49 -19.83 -0.50
C GLN A 415 14.23 -18.32 -0.58
N ASN A 416 13.78 -17.82 -1.73
CA ASN A 416 13.52 -16.41 -2.00
C ASN A 416 12.05 -16.08 -1.80
N PHE A 417 11.74 -14.90 -1.27
CA PHE A 417 10.36 -14.44 -1.13
C PHE A 417 9.94 -13.48 -2.24
N ARG A 418 10.92 -12.88 -2.93
CA ARG A 418 10.74 -11.96 -4.06
C ARG A 418 11.79 -12.21 -5.14
N LEU A 419 11.49 -11.89 -6.39
CA LEU A 419 12.52 -11.85 -7.43
C LEU A 419 13.45 -10.64 -7.22
N ASP A 420 12.88 -9.52 -6.82
CA ASP A 420 13.57 -8.23 -6.69
C ASP A 420 14.72 -8.25 -5.67
N GLU A 421 14.71 -9.19 -4.71
CA GLU A 421 15.84 -9.36 -3.79
C GLU A 421 17.11 -9.89 -4.49
N ARG A 422 17.02 -10.34 -5.74
CA ARG A 422 18.16 -10.77 -6.58
C ARG A 422 18.66 -9.66 -7.52
N ILE A 423 17.98 -8.52 -7.56
CA ILE A 423 18.26 -7.42 -8.49
C ILE A 423 18.76 -6.22 -7.69
N PHE A 424 19.89 -5.64 -8.10
CA PHE A 424 20.41 -4.45 -7.44
C PHE A 424 19.46 -3.26 -7.63
N LYS A 425 19.05 -2.63 -6.52
CA LYS A 425 18.27 -1.39 -6.53
C LYS A 425 19.09 -0.29 -5.83
N LYS A 426 19.27 0.84 -6.51
CA LYS A 426 19.94 2.00 -5.93
C LYS A 426 18.99 2.70 -4.95
N GLN A 427 19.45 2.94 -3.72
CA GLN A 427 18.70 3.76 -2.76
C GLN A 427 18.60 5.22 -3.23
N SER A 428 17.44 5.85 -3.02
CA SER A 428 17.23 7.28 -3.26
C SER A 428 16.81 7.95 -1.96
N ILE A 429 17.79 8.49 -1.24
CA ILE A 429 17.59 9.14 0.07
C ILE A 429 17.70 10.65 -0.12
N ASN A 430 16.75 11.41 0.43
CA ASN A 430 16.78 12.86 0.37
C ASN A 430 17.71 13.44 1.45
N LYS A 431 19.00 13.56 1.09
CA LYS A 431 20.06 14.07 1.97
C LYS A 431 19.89 15.52 2.42
N ASN A 432 18.96 16.28 1.84
CA ASN A 432 18.67 17.66 2.24
C ASN A 432 17.81 17.75 3.52
N LEU A 433 17.21 16.63 3.96
CA LEU A 433 16.45 16.59 5.21
C LEU A 433 17.40 16.51 6.41
N LYS A 434 17.03 17.17 7.51
CA LYS A 434 17.73 17.06 8.80
C LYS A 434 17.65 15.62 9.31
N VAL A 435 18.73 15.12 9.94
CA VAL A 435 18.68 13.87 10.70
C VAL A 435 17.71 14.03 11.87
N MET A 436 16.74 13.12 11.95
CA MET A 436 15.70 13.12 12.95
C MET A 436 16.21 12.43 14.22
N SER A 437 16.17 13.14 15.34
CA SER A 437 16.44 12.58 16.67
C SER A 437 15.19 11.91 17.25
N LYS A 438 15.37 11.18 18.37
CA LYS A 438 14.24 10.62 19.13
C LYS A 438 13.30 11.69 19.70
N GLU A 439 13.82 12.86 20.04
CA GLU A 439 13.02 13.99 20.49
C GLU A 439 12.22 14.60 19.33
N ASP A 440 12.84 14.76 18.16
CA ASP A 440 12.14 15.22 16.95
C ASP A 440 10.95 14.29 16.65
N PHE A 441 11.15 12.97 16.68
CA PHE A 441 10.09 11.98 16.47
C PHE A 441 8.94 12.11 17.48
N GLN A 442 9.24 12.29 18.76
CA GLN A 442 8.22 12.40 19.82
C GLN A 442 7.36 13.67 19.71
N ASN A 443 7.90 14.71 19.08
CA ASN A 443 7.24 16.00 18.89
C ASN A 443 6.61 16.14 17.50
N MET A 444 6.60 15.08 16.67
CA MET A 444 6.02 15.13 15.33
C MET A 444 4.50 15.29 15.37
N ASP A 445 3.99 16.10 14.45
CA ASP A 445 2.57 16.13 14.14
C ASP A 445 2.16 14.79 13.52
N VAL A 446 1.19 14.13 14.13
CA VAL A 446 0.64 12.85 13.68
C VAL A 446 -0.67 13.06 12.95
N ASN A 447 -0.90 12.30 11.88
CA ASN A 447 -2.21 12.31 11.23
C ASN A 447 -3.20 11.48 12.06
N GLU A 448 -3.95 12.14 12.95
CA GLU A 448 -4.89 11.48 13.87
C GLU A 448 -5.90 10.56 13.17
N SER A 449 -6.32 10.90 11.95
CA SER A 449 -7.29 10.09 11.19
C SER A 449 -6.76 8.72 10.74
N LEU A 450 -5.44 8.51 10.79
CA LEU A 450 -4.78 7.25 10.42
C LEU A 450 -4.31 6.44 11.63
N ASN A 451 -4.48 6.95 12.85
CA ASN A 451 -3.99 6.32 14.07
C ASN A 451 -4.98 5.29 14.60
N HIS A 452 -4.72 4.01 14.34
CA HIS A 452 -5.61 2.89 14.70
C HIS A 452 -5.01 1.95 15.76
N LEU A 453 -3.69 1.76 15.74
CA LEU A 453 -2.94 0.88 16.65
C LEU A 453 -1.86 1.69 17.38
N PHE A 454 -1.62 1.36 18.64
CA PHE A 454 -0.69 2.11 19.50
C PHE A 454 0.25 1.16 20.23
N PHE A 455 1.55 1.31 20.00
CA PHE A 455 2.59 0.53 20.67
C PHE A 455 3.51 1.43 21.48
N ARG A 456 4.04 0.90 22.57
CA ARG A 456 4.99 1.59 23.44
C ARG A 456 6.42 1.24 23.03
N SER A 457 7.25 2.25 22.83
CA SER A 457 8.67 2.04 22.54
C SER A 457 9.44 1.54 23.77
N GLY A 458 10.46 0.71 23.54
CA GLY A 458 11.35 0.22 24.58
C GLY A 458 12.17 1.37 25.18
N GLY A 459 11.90 1.71 26.44
CA GLY A 459 12.50 2.86 27.15
C GLY A 459 13.95 2.68 27.60
N SER A 460 14.86 2.26 26.72
CA SER A 460 16.30 2.20 27.02
C SER A 460 16.90 3.55 27.38
N SER A 461 16.27 4.66 26.94
CA SER A 461 16.67 6.05 27.19
C SER A 461 15.82 6.77 28.24
N GLY A 462 15.01 6.04 29.03
CA GLY A 462 14.23 6.59 30.16
C GLY A 462 12.81 7.07 29.83
N LYS A 463 12.59 7.90 28.79
CA LYS A 463 11.23 8.38 28.42
C LYS A 463 10.60 7.48 27.35
N THR A 464 9.51 6.79 27.69
CA THR A 464 8.77 5.91 26.76
C THR A 464 7.79 6.72 25.92
N ALA A 465 7.76 6.46 24.62
CA ALA A 465 6.81 7.08 23.69
C ALA A 465 5.78 6.08 23.20
N ILE A 466 4.59 6.58 22.85
CA ILE A 466 3.56 5.82 22.15
C ILE A 466 3.71 6.09 20.66
N SER A 467 3.89 5.04 19.86
CA SER A 467 4.02 5.09 18.40
C SER A 467 2.68 4.65 17.78
N PRO A 468 1.99 5.53 17.03
CA PRO A 468 0.73 5.21 16.38
C PRO A 468 0.92 4.59 14.99
N PHE A 469 0.04 3.68 14.60
CA PHE A 469 0.05 2.98 13.32
C PHE A 469 -1.35 2.97 12.69
N SER A 470 -1.41 3.04 11.37
CA SER A 470 -2.59 2.57 10.65
C SER A 470 -2.52 1.04 10.50
N TYR A 471 -3.66 0.38 10.31
CA TYR A 471 -3.67 -1.05 9.99
C TYR A 471 -2.89 -1.34 8.69
N ASN A 472 -2.97 -0.43 7.71
CA ASN A 472 -2.25 -0.56 6.46
C ASN A 472 -0.72 -0.55 6.68
N SER A 473 -0.18 0.45 7.38
CA SER A 473 1.26 0.51 7.66
C SER A 473 1.73 -0.64 8.53
N TYR A 474 0.93 -1.05 9.52
CA TYR A 474 1.23 -2.21 10.36
C TYR A 474 1.34 -3.50 9.53
N HIS A 475 0.34 -3.81 8.70
CA HIS A 475 0.35 -5.05 7.92
C HIS A 475 1.43 -5.09 6.83
N VAL A 476 1.74 -3.94 6.20
CA VAL A 476 2.86 -3.86 5.25
C VAL A 476 4.18 -4.22 5.95
N GLN A 477 4.39 -3.71 7.16
CA GLN A 477 5.58 -4.03 7.96
C GLN A 477 5.61 -5.48 8.42
N MET A 478 4.50 -6.03 8.92
CA MET A 478 4.43 -7.42 9.36
C MET A 478 4.68 -8.38 8.18
N LYS A 479 4.20 -8.04 6.98
CA LYS A 479 4.50 -8.82 5.77
C LYS A 479 5.99 -8.83 5.44
N ALA A 480 6.67 -7.68 5.52
CA ALA A 480 8.13 -7.62 5.31
C ALA A 480 8.89 -8.42 6.38
N ALA A 481 8.44 -8.41 7.63
CA ALA A 481 9.01 -9.24 8.69
C ALA A 481 8.77 -10.74 8.45
N ALA A 482 7.60 -11.14 7.95
CA ALA A 482 7.32 -12.52 7.55
C ALA A 482 8.23 -13.01 6.41
N GLU A 483 8.45 -12.16 5.41
CA GLU A 483 9.42 -12.40 4.33
C GLU A 483 10.84 -12.59 4.88
N GLY A 484 11.26 -11.72 5.81
CA GLY A 484 12.54 -11.85 6.50
C GLY A 484 12.65 -13.12 7.36
N LEU A 485 11.57 -13.53 8.02
CA LEU A 485 11.56 -14.71 8.88
C LEU A 485 11.63 -16.02 8.07
N LEU A 486 11.00 -16.06 6.89
CA LEU A 486 11.18 -17.12 5.90
C LEU A 486 12.65 -17.21 5.49
N ALA A 487 13.29 -16.07 5.17
CA ALA A 487 14.71 -16.02 4.83
C ALA A 487 15.63 -16.45 5.99
N SER A 488 15.26 -16.16 7.23
CA SER A 488 15.98 -16.62 8.42
C SER A 488 15.91 -18.15 8.60
N GLY A 489 15.00 -18.85 7.89
CA GLY A 489 14.91 -20.31 7.87
C GLY A 489 13.68 -20.91 8.57
N LEU A 490 12.67 -20.10 8.88
CA LEU A 490 11.38 -20.61 9.34
C LEU A 490 10.65 -21.24 8.16
N ASN A 491 10.18 -22.47 8.33
CA ASN A 491 9.39 -23.18 7.33
C ASN A 491 7.92 -23.29 7.80
N PRO A 492 7.00 -22.47 7.26
CA PRO A 492 5.62 -22.44 7.73
C PRO A 492 4.83 -23.71 7.40
N SER A 493 5.32 -24.56 6.49
CA SER A 493 4.68 -25.82 6.15
C SER A 493 4.94 -26.93 7.17
N THR A 494 6.02 -26.83 7.95
CA THR A 494 6.48 -27.90 8.85
C THR A 494 6.69 -27.46 10.28
N ASP A 495 7.16 -26.23 10.50
CA ASP A 495 7.57 -25.76 11.81
C ASP A 495 6.35 -25.55 12.72
N ARG A 496 6.52 -25.93 13.99
CA ARG A 496 5.54 -25.79 15.06
C ARG A 496 6.04 -24.73 16.02
N CYS A 497 5.49 -23.54 15.89
CA CYS A 497 6.05 -22.30 16.44
C CYS A 497 5.46 -21.95 17.81
N GLY A 498 6.27 -21.97 18.87
CA GLY A 498 5.93 -21.38 20.17
C GLY A 498 6.29 -19.90 20.21
N ASN A 499 5.30 -19.01 20.22
CA ASN A 499 5.53 -17.57 20.39
C ASN A 499 5.62 -17.23 21.88
N LEU A 500 6.85 -16.99 22.35
CA LEU A 500 7.25 -16.68 23.72
C LEU A 500 7.65 -15.21 23.90
N PHE A 501 7.32 -14.31 22.98
CA PHE A 501 7.50 -12.88 23.23
C PHE A 501 6.55 -12.38 24.33
N PHE A 502 6.93 -11.32 25.04
CA PHE A 502 6.05 -10.68 26.03
C PHE A 502 4.81 -10.08 25.36
N GLY A 503 3.64 -10.41 25.91
CA GLY A 503 2.35 -9.85 25.52
C GLY A 503 1.83 -8.83 26.53
N GLY A 504 1.01 -7.88 26.06
CA GLY A 504 0.39 -6.85 26.91
C GLY A 504 1.28 -5.62 27.18
N GLY A 505 0.84 -4.72 28.05
CA GLY A 505 1.60 -3.53 28.46
C GLY A 505 1.94 -2.54 27.34
N LEU A 506 1.18 -2.58 26.23
CA LEU A 506 1.43 -1.87 24.96
C LEU A 506 2.71 -2.31 24.22
N TYR A 507 3.35 -3.42 24.62
CA TYR A 507 4.50 -3.96 23.89
C TYR A 507 4.06 -4.68 22.62
N GLY A 508 4.67 -4.31 21.49
CA GLY A 508 4.33 -4.88 20.19
C GLY A 508 4.87 -6.27 19.92
N GLY A 509 5.86 -6.78 20.70
CA GLY A 509 6.59 -8.01 20.38
C GLY A 509 5.70 -9.21 20.10
N PHE A 510 4.90 -9.64 21.08
CA PHE A 510 4.03 -10.80 20.91
C PHE A 510 3.01 -10.65 19.78
N ILE A 511 2.31 -9.51 19.71
CA ILE A 511 1.24 -9.31 18.73
C ILE A 511 1.77 -9.16 17.30
N SER A 512 2.95 -8.55 17.14
CA SER A 512 3.66 -8.51 15.86
C SER A 512 4.03 -9.91 15.38
N PHE A 513 4.64 -10.74 16.24
CA PHE A 513 4.98 -12.10 15.86
C PHE A 513 3.76 -13.03 15.71
N PHE A 514 2.67 -12.77 16.43
CA PHE A 514 1.38 -13.42 16.17
C PHE A 514 0.89 -13.12 14.74
N THR A 515 0.86 -11.83 14.35
CA THR A 515 0.43 -11.41 13.00
C THR A 515 1.37 -11.93 11.92
N ILE A 516 2.68 -11.94 12.16
CA ILE A 516 3.68 -12.49 11.22
C ILE A 516 3.41 -13.98 10.98
N LEU A 517 3.26 -14.77 12.05
CA LEU A 517 2.98 -16.21 11.93
C LEU A 517 1.60 -16.49 11.30
N GLU A 518 0.61 -15.64 11.57
CA GLU A 518 -0.71 -15.67 10.93
C GLU A 518 -0.59 -15.43 9.42
N MET A 519 0.14 -14.40 8.98
CA MET A 519 0.38 -14.13 7.55
C MET A 519 1.12 -15.26 6.83
N MET A 520 2.02 -15.95 7.54
CA MET A 520 2.71 -17.13 7.03
C MET A 520 1.84 -18.39 7.05
N GLU A 521 0.67 -18.34 7.70
CA GLU A 521 -0.19 -19.48 8.02
C GLU A 521 0.57 -20.64 8.70
N ALA A 522 1.56 -20.29 9.52
CA ALA A 522 2.36 -21.27 10.25
C ALA A 522 1.55 -21.90 11.40
N ILE A 523 1.92 -23.11 11.82
CA ILE A 523 1.37 -23.70 13.04
C ILE A 523 1.91 -22.90 14.23
N GLN A 524 1.05 -22.14 14.92
CA GLN A 524 1.47 -21.29 16.03
C GLN A 524 0.80 -21.67 17.37
N PHE A 525 1.61 -21.65 18.43
CA PHE A 525 1.24 -21.78 19.84
C PHE A 525 1.48 -20.41 20.51
N PRO A 526 0.43 -19.60 20.72
CA PRO A 526 0.55 -18.25 21.27
C PRO A 526 0.68 -18.28 22.80
N ILE A 527 1.83 -18.74 23.30
CA ILE A 527 2.06 -19.01 24.73
C ILE A 527 2.39 -17.73 25.51
N ALA A 528 3.08 -16.77 24.87
CA ALA A 528 3.75 -15.62 25.46
C ALA A 528 4.86 -16.02 26.46
N ALA A 529 5.62 -15.03 26.94
CA ALA A 529 6.56 -15.20 28.04
C ALA A 529 5.82 -15.39 29.38
N TYR A 530 5.12 -16.51 29.52
CA TYR A 530 4.27 -16.82 30.67
C TYR A 530 5.11 -17.11 31.92
N GLU A 531 4.61 -16.70 33.10
CA GLU A 531 5.38 -16.82 34.35
C GLU A 531 5.58 -18.28 34.78
N ASP A 532 4.56 -19.14 34.58
CA ASP A 532 4.64 -20.56 34.88
C ASP A 532 5.45 -21.30 33.80
N LYS A 533 6.76 -21.37 34.00
CA LYS A 533 7.71 -22.05 33.10
C LYS A 533 7.49 -23.56 33.02
N GLU A 534 6.96 -24.20 34.06
CA GLU A 534 6.64 -25.63 34.02
C GLU A 534 5.50 -25.89 33.01
N PHE A 535 4.45 -25.07 33.07
CA PHE A 535 3.39 -25.08 32.06
C PHE A 535 3.95 -24.87 30.65
N VAL A 536 4.81 -23.87 30.45
CA VAL A 536 5.41 -23.59 29.13
C VAL A 536 6.22 -24.78 28.61
N ALA A 537 7.09 -25.36 29.43
CA ALA A 537 7.90 -26.51 29.06
C ALA A 537 7.04 -27.74 28.72
N LYS A 538 5.96 -27.96 29.49
CA LYS A 538 5.00 -29.04 29.22
C LYS A 538 4.23 -28.82 27.92
N VAL A 539 3.77 -27.60 27.64
CA VAL A 539 3.13 -27.27 26.36
C VAL A 539 4.09 -27.54 25.19
N ILE A 540 5.35 -27.14 25.31
CA ILE A 540 6.38 -27.38 24.29
C ILE A 540 6.55 -28.89 24.04
N LEU A 541 6.67 -29.68 25.10
CA LEU A 541 6.86 -31.13 25.00
C LEU A 541 5.62 -31.83 24.44
N ASP A 542 4.45 -31.63 25.05
CA ASP A 542 3.21 -32.35 24.75
C ASP A 542 2.72 -32.04 23.32
N ASN A 543 2.93 -30.81 22.84
CA ASN A 543 2.51 -30.40 21.50
C ASN A 543 3.61 -30.52 20.45
N ARG A 544 4.79 -31.04 20.82
CA ARG A 544 5.95 -31.18 19.94
C ARG A 544 6.30 -29.86 19.24
N VAL A 545 6.39 -28.78 20.02
CA VAL A 545 6.88 -27.49 19.51
C VAL A 545 8.35 -27.65 19.17
N ASP A 546 8.74 -27.29 17.95
CA ASP A 546 10.11 -27.45 17.44
C ASP A 546 10.81 -26.11 17.17
N THR A 547 10.05 -25.02 17.16
CA THR A 547 10.53 -23.69 16.81
C THR A 547 10.05 -22.70 17.86
N LEU A 548 10.95 -21.97 18.51
CA LEU A 548 10.61 -20.96 19.51
C LEU A 548 10.91 -19.56 18.99
N LEU A 549 10.01 -18.62 19.25
CA LEU A 549 10.19 -17.20 18.97
C LEU A 549 10.12 -16.42 20.27
N GLY A 550 11.15 -15.66 20.65
CA GLY A 550 11.09 -14.95 21.94
C GLY A 550 12.32 -14.12 22.30
N MET A 551 12.31 -13.60 23.52
CA MET A 551 13.44 -12.85 24.07
C MET A 551 14.53 -13.83 24.57
N PRO A 552 15.82 -13.60 24.24
CA PRO A 552 16.94 -14.40 24.74
C PRO A 552 16.90 -14.66 26.24
N SER A 553 16.69 -13.62 27.06
CA SER A 553 16.62 -13.72 28.53
C SER A 553 15.60 -14.76 29.01
N TYR A 554 14.35 -14.65 28.57
CA TYR A 554 13.28 -15.57 28.95
C TYR A 554 13.55 -17.00 28.48
N ILE A 555 14.05 -17.16 27.24
CA ILE A 555 14.37 -18.48 26.69
C ILE A 555 15.46 -19.17 27.53
N ILE A 556 16.53 -18.46 27.87
CA ILE A 556 17.61 -19.03 28.67
C ILE A 556 17.13 -19.42 30.07
N ASP A 557 16.33 -18.57 30.72
CA ASP A 557 15.77 -18.88 32.04
C ASP A 557 14.84 -20.11 31.99
N LEU A 558 13.98 -20.21 30.96
CA LEU A 558 13.13 -21.36 30.73
C LEU A 558 13.95 -22.65 30.56
N PHE A 559 15.00 -22.62 29.73
CA PHE A 559 15.85 -23.79 29.49
C PHE A 559 16.69 -24.18 30.72
N LYS A 560 17.12 -23.22 31.54
CA LYS A 560 17.84 -23.48 32.79
C LYS A 560 16.92 -24.11 33.84
N GLU A 561 15.75 -23.54 34.07
CA GLU A 561 14.83 -23.99 35.12
C GLU A 561 14.12 -25.30 34.76
N GLN A 562 13.81 -25.52 33.47
CA GLN A 562 13.07 -26.68 32.98
C GLN A 562 13.94 -27.64 32.16
N ALA A 563 15.25 -27.66 32.43
CA ALA A 563 16.23 -28.42 31.66
C ALA A 563 15.87 -29.92 31.53
N ALA A 564 15.35 -30.53 32.60
CA ALA A 564 14.98 -31.96 32.60
C ALA A 564 13.84 -32.30 31.61
N VAL A 565 12.91 -31.37 31.41
CA VAL A 565 11.78 -31.52 30.48
C VAL A 565 12.23 -31.16 29.07
N LEU A 566 12.93 -30.03 28.90
CA LEU A 566 13.29 -29.49 27.60
C LEU A 566 14.39 -30.29 26.88
N ARG A 567 15.23 -31.02 27.60
CA ARG A 567 16.15 -32.02 26.99
C ARG A 567 15.41 -33.13 26.23
N LYS A 568 14.13 -33.36 26.54
CA LYS A 568 13.27 -34.33 25.83
C LYS A 568 12.39 -33.68 24.76
N SER A 569 12.48 -32.37 24.58
CA SER A 569 11.66 -31.62 23.62
C SER A 569 12.17 -31.78 22.19
N SER A 570 11.33 -31.37 21.23
CA SER A 570 11.65 -31.34 19.80
C SER A 570 12.25 -30.01 19.34
N VAL A 571 12.67 -29.12 20.24
CA VAL A 571 13.12 -27.77 19.86
C VAL A 571 14.42 -27.83 19.05
N LYS A 572 14.35 -27.41 17.78
CA LYS A 572 15.45 -27.35 16.82
C LYS A 572 15.78 -25.93 16.37
N LYS A 573 14.83 -25.00 16.44
CA LYS A 573 15.00 -23.63 15.95
C LYS A 573 14.61 -22.62 17.01
N ILE A 574 15.39 -21.55 17.12
CA ILE A 574 15.10 -20.40 17.97
C ILE A 574 15.28 -19.12 17.16
N PHE A 575 14.21 -18.34 17.06
CA PHE A 575 14.23 -17.02 16.45
C PHE A 575 14.06 -15.97 17.55
N PHE A 576 15.05 -15.10 17.72
CA PHE A 576 15.07 -14.16 18.84
C PHE A 576 14.91 -12.70 18.41
N GLY A 577 14.50 -11.84 19.32
CA GLY A 577 14.40 -10.40 19.05
C GLY A 577 14.48 -9.57 20.32
N GLY A 578 14.59 -8.24 20.16
CA GLY A 578 14.51 -7.27 21.25
C GLY A 578 15.71 -7.19 22.20
N GLU A 579 16.63 -8.17 22.17
CA GLU A 579 17.89 -8.25 22.93
C GLU A 579 18.99 -8.90 22.08
N HIS A 580 20.24 -8.65 22.47
CA HIS A 580 21.38 -9.39 21.95
C HIS A 580 21.37 -10.82 22.51
N PHE A 581 21.72 -11.80 21.69
CA PHE A 581 21.86 -13.20 22.09
C PHE A 581 23.35 -13.56 22.10
N PRO A 582 23.98 -13.69 23.28
CA PRO A 582 25.41 -14.02 23.42
C PRO A 582 25.77 -15.38 22.82
N ASP A 583 26.96 -15.49 22.22
CA ASP A 583 27.37 -16.72 21.52
C ASP A 583 27.61 -17.89 22.47
N GLY A 584 28.09 -17.65 23.70
CA GLY A 584 28.21 -18.69 24.72
C GLY A 584 26.86 -19.32 25.09
N GLN A 585 25.79 -18.51 25.16
CA GLN A 585 24.43 -19.01 25.42
C GLN A 585 23.87 -19.78 24.22
N LYS A 586 24.16 -19.33 22.99
CA LYS A 586 23.79 -20.09 21.78
C LYS A 586 24.49 -21.44 21.77
N HIS A 587 25.78 -21.48 22.05
CA HIS A 587 26.58 -22.71 22.08
C HIS A 587 26.03 -23.69 23.12
N TRP A 588 25.75 -23.21 24.34
CA TRP A 588 25.10 -24.01 25.38
C TRP A 588 23.78 -24.64 24.93
N LEU A 589 22.89 -23.88 24.27
CA LEU A 589 21.64 -24.42 23.73
C LEU A 589 21.85 -25.47 22.64
N LYS A 590 22.86 -25.29 21.79
CA LYS A 590 23.21 -26.26 20.75
C LYS A 590 23.74 -27.57 21.35
N GLU A 591 24.63 -27.49 22.33
CA GLU A 591 25.27 -28.66 22.93
C GLU A 591 24.34 -29.42 23.88
N GLU A 592 23.66 -28.72 24.81
CA GLU A 592 22.87 -29.36 25.86
C GLU A 592 21.47 -29.77 25.40
N PHE A 593 20.92 -29.12 24.39
CA PHE A 593 19.52 -29.31 23.95
C PHE A 593 19.38 -29.65 22.46
N GLY A 594 20.48 -29.68 21.70
CA GLY A 594 20.45 -30.09 20.28
C GLY A 594 19.70 -29.11 19.38
N VAL A 595 19.66 -27.82 19.75
CA VAL A 595 19.16 -26.73 18.90
C VAL A 595 20.10 -26.57 17.71
N GLU A 596 19.56 -26.39 16.51
CA GLU A 596 20.35 -26.33 15.26
C GLU A 596 20.46 -24.89 14.75
N ILE A 597 19.35 -24.17 14.73
CA ILE A 597 19.25 -22.81 14.19
C ILE A 597 18.95 -21.83 15.32
N ILE A 598 19.80 -20.81 15.50
CA ILE A 598 19.54 -19.68 16.40
C ILE A 598 19.84 -18.40 15.63
N ARG A 599 18.80 -17.64 15.27
CA ARG A 599 18.90 -16.42 14.43
C ARG A 599 17.97 -15.33 14.89
N SER A 600 18.27 -14.10 14.51
CA SER A 600 17.38 -12.95 14.71
C SER A 600 16.09 -13.16 13.93
N ALA A 601 14.95 -13.10 14.62
CA ALA A 601 13.62 -13.12 14.05
C ALA A 601 13.38 -11.84 13.23
N SER A 602 13.84 -10.70 13.75
CA SER A 602 13.91 -9.41 13.07
C SER A 602 14.73 -8.44 13.92
N TYR A 603 15.62 -7.67 13.29
CA TYR A 603 16.11 -6.43 13.87
C TYR A 603 15.10 -5.33 13.57
N GLY A 604 14.63 -4.62 14.58
CA GLY A 604 13.56 -3.64 14.42
C GLY A 604 13.42 -2.67 15.58
N SER A 605 12.66 -1.60 15.34
CA SER A 605 12.21 -0.66 16.37
C SER A 605 10.69 -0.49 16.31
N VAL A 606 10.09 -0.09 17.43
CA VAL A 606 8.65 0.23 17.49
C VAL A 606 8.33 1.49 16.69
N ASP A 607 9.31 2.36 16.48
CA ASP A 607 9.09 3.65 15.84
C ASP A 607 9.12 3.50 14.31
N ALA A 608 10.19 2.88 13.78
CA ALA A 608 10.46 2.74 12.36
C ALA A 608 10.09 1.37 11.75
N GLY A 609 9.77 0.37 12.59
CA GLY A 609 9.36 -0.96 12.14
C GLY A 609 10.49 -1.99 12.06
N PRO A 610 10.26 -3.09 11.32
CA PRO A 610 11.31 -4.05 10.98
C PRO A 610 12.37 -3.38 10.10
N LEU A 611 13.62 -3.48 10.52
CA LEU A 611 14.77 -2.82 9.91
C LEU A 611 15.59 -3.80 9.07
N GLY A 612 15.84 -4.98 9.60
CA GLY A 612 16.59 -6.02 8.91
C GLY A 612 16.24 -7.43 9.35
N PHE A 613 16.74 -8.40 8.60
CA PHE A 613 16.51 -9.84 8.76
C PHE A 613 17.80 -10.62 8.51
N GLN A 614 17.84 -11.88 8.95
CA GLN A 614 19.00 -12.76 8.73
C GLN A 614 18.70 -13.77 7.62
N CYS A 615 19.75 -14.36 7.06
CA CYS A 615 19.67 -15.52 6.16
C CYS A 615 20.61 -16.63 6.62
N GLU A 616 20.71 -17.75 5.89
CA GLU A 616 21.63 -18.81 6.29
C GLU A 616 23.11 -18.44 6.32
N CYS A 617 23.50 -17.42 5.55
CA CYS A 617 24.88 -16.92 5.43
C CYS A 617 25.17 -15.70 6.31
N CYS A 618 24.23 -15.29 7.18
CA CYS A 618 24.48 -14.24 8.17
C CYS A 618 25.23 -14.82 9.37
N GLU A 619 26.30 -14.16 9.79
CA GLU A 619 27.06 -14.50 10.99
C GLU A 619 26.82 -13.45 12.09
N GLY A 620 26.85 -13.88 13.36
CA GLY A 620 26.73 -12.98 14.50
C GLY A 620 25.50 -12.04 14.43
N SER A 621 25.78 -10.73 14.32
CA SER A 621 24.80 -9.64 14.27
C SER A 621 24.67 -9.00 12.89
N GLU A 622 25.06 -9.70 11.82
CA GLU A 622 24.81 -9.29 10.45
C GLU A 622 23.35 -9.42 10.07
N HIS A 623 22.83 -8.47 9.28
CA HIS A 623 21.46 -8.45 8.78
C HIS A 623 21.43 -7.93 7.34
N HIS A 624 20.54 -8.50 6.53
CA HIS A 624 20.08 -7.85 5.31
C HIS A 624 19.08 -6.74 5.67
N LEU A 625 19.17 -5.62 4.97
CA LEU A 625 18.23 -4.51 5.07
C LEU A 625 16.88 -4.91 4.46
N ASN A 626 15.79 -4.58 5.16
CA ASN A 626 14.43 -4.68 4.62
C ASN A 626 14.16 -3.54 3.63
N GLU A 627 14.82 -3.57 2.48
CA GLU A 627 14.77 -2.50 1.46
C GLU A 627 13.39 -2.22 0.89
N THR A 628 12.43 -3.14 1.05
CA THR A 628 11.04 -2.92 0.64
C THR A 628 10.38 -1.83 1.47
N ILE A 629 10.75 -1.71 2.76
CA ILE A 629 10.12 -0.79 3.71
C ILE A 629 11.11 0.17 4.38
N GLN A 630 12.41 0.01 4.18
CA GLN A 630 13.46 0.86 4.75
C GLN A 630 14.45 1.36 3.71
N GLN A 631 15.13 2.43 4.09
CA GLN A 631 16.41 2.88 3.55
C GLN A 631 17.39 3.08 4.71
N LEU A 632 18.69 2.92 4.44
CA LEU A 632 19.75 3.02 5.45
C LEU A 632 20.87 3.95 4.97
N GLU A 633 21.24 4.89 5.84
CA GLU A 633 22.50 5.64 5.82
C GLU A 633 23.36 5.20 7.01
N ILE A 634 24.68 5.21 6.83
CA ILE A 634 25.63 5.08 7.94
C ILE A 634 26.41 6.39 8.04
N LEU A 635 26.14 7.15 9.09
CA LEU A 635 26.72 8.48 9.30
C LEU A 635 27.83 8.44 10.35
N LYS A 636 28.77 9.37 10.30
CA LYS A 636 29.80 9.53 11.33
C LYS A 636 29.14 9.75 12.70
N ILE A 637 29.84 9.37 13.77
CA ILE A 637 29.30 9.49 15.13
C ILE A 637 29.10 10.95 15.53
N GLU A 638 30.09 11.80 15.22
CA GLU A 638 30.12 13.21 15.63
C GLU A 638 29.55 14.18 14.58
N SER A 639 29.12 13.70 13.41
CA SER A 639 28.59 14.55 12.34
C SER A 639 27.58 13.81 11.44
N ASP A 640 26.79 14.55 10.68
CA ASP A 640 25.79 14.01 9.74
C ASP A 640 26.38 13.69 8.34
N GLU A 641 27.71 13.53 8.27
CA GLU A 641 28.40 13.09 7.06
C GLU A 641 28.41 11.55 6.97
N GLU A 642 28.37 11.00 5.76
CA GLU A 642 28.51 9.55 5.55
C GLU A 642 29.91 9.07 5.95
N VAL A 643 29.98 7.85 6.48
CA VAL A 643 31.25 7.16 6.74
C VAL A 643 31.86 6.62 5.45
N LEU A 644 33.17 6.32 5.46
CA LEU A 644 33.76 5.57 4.36
C LEU A 644 33.28 4.11 4.39
N GLU A 645 33.44 3.42 3.27
CA GLU A 645 33.00 2.02 3.16
C GLU A 645 33.65 1.12 4.23
N GLY A 646 32.82 0.38 4.96
CA GLY A 646 33.25 -0.53 6.04
C GLY A 646 33.52 0.14 7.40
N GLU A 647 33.52 1.47 7.48
CA GLU A 647 33.68 2.20 8.74
C GLU A 647 32.44 2.10 9.64
N VAL A 648 32.67 2.23 10.95
CA VAL A 648 31.61 2.22 11.97
C VAL A 648 30.98 3.61 12.07
N GLY A 649 29.66 3.65 12.09
CA GLY A 649 28.89 4.87 12.25
C GLY A 649 27.51 4.64 12.84
N ARG A 650 26.72 5.71 12.93
CA ARG A 650 25.32 5.72 13.35
C ARG A 650 24.45 5.14 12.24
N LEU A 651 23.61 4.17 12.59
CA LEU A 651 22.61 3.62 11.68
C LEU A 651 21.40 4.55 11.64
N VAL A 652 21.20 5.19 10.48
CA VAL A 652 20.16 6.20 10.28
C VAL A 652 19.17 5.70 9.22
N PHE A 653 17.89 5.60 9.59
CA PHE A 653 16.87 4.91 8.77
C PHE A 653 15.80 5.86 8.23
N THR A 654 15.37 5.63 7.00
CA THR A 654 14.15 6.25 6.44
C THR A 654 13.12 5.16 6.19
N SER A 655 11.94 5.26 6.81
CA SER A 655 10.88 4.27 6.67
C SER A 655 9.93 4.65 5.55
N LYS A 656 9.70 3.72 4.62
CA LYS A 656 8.80 3.87 3.48
C LYS A 656 7.39 3.34 3.74
N ALA A 657 7.19 2.66 4.87
CA ALA A 657 5.96 1.94 5.18
C ALA A 657 5.15 2.58 6.33
N ARG A 658 5.47 3.81 6.72
CA ARG A 658 4.74 4.58 7.74
C ARG A 658 3.88 5.64 7.05
N ASP A 659 2.59 5.60 7.32
CA ASP A 659 1.58 6.49 6.73
C ASP A 659 0.95 7.46 7.74
N SER A 660 0.94 7.10 9.03
CA SER A 660 0.52 7.97 10.14
C SER A 660 1.58 9.02 10.52
N VAL A 661 2.86 8.71 10.27
CA VAL A 661 4.03 9.54 10.58
C VAL A 661 5.09 9.41 9.49
N SER A 662 5.81 10.49 9.19
CA SER A 662 6.84 10.51 8.13
C SER A 662 8.24 10.39 8.73
N ILE A 663 8.77 9.17 8.79
CA ILE A 663 10.07 8.88 9.40
C ILE A 663 11.16 8.97 8.33
N ASN A 664 11.91 10.07 8.35
CA ASN A 664 13.02 10.31 7.44
C ASN A 664 14.31 10.54 8.22
N ARG A 665 15.40 9.91 7.78
CA ARG A 665 16.75 10.02 8.36
C ARG A 665 16.75 9.92 9.89
N TYR A 666 16.08 8.90 10.43
CA TYR A 666 15.89 8.70 11.86
C TYR A 666 17.08 7.99 12.52
N ASP A 667 17.71 8.68 13.47
CA ASP A 667 18.78 8.14 14.30
C ASP A 667 18.21 7.34 15.48
N LEU A 668 18.37 6.02 15.42
CA LEU A 668 17.90 5.09 16.45
C LEU A 668 18.79 5.04 17.70
N GLY A 669 19.97 5.68 17.63
CA GLY A 669 21.04 5.55 18.59
C GLY A 669 21.79 4.20 18.52
N ASP A 670 21.68 3.49 17.39
CA ASP A 670 22.36 2.23 17.14
C ASP A 670 23.59 2.46 16.23
N LEU A 671 24.66 1.72 16.47
CA LEU A 671 25.91 1.77 15.72
C LEU A 671 26.10 0.51 14.89
N GLY A 672 26.72 0.67 13.73
CA GLY A 672 27.00 -0.44 12.84
C GLY A 672 27.90 -0.04 11.68
N ARG A 673 28.11 -0.98 10.76
CA ARG A 673 28.89 -0.77 9.54
C ARG A 673 28.27 -1.52 8.37
N MET A 674 28.54 -1.04 7.17
CA MET A 674 28.11 -1.72 5.94
C MET A 674 29.02 -2.93 5.70
N ILE A 675 28.43 -4.04 5.26
CA ILE A 675 29.15 -5.22 4.82
C ILE A 675 29.17 -5.22 3.29
N SER A 676 30.33 -4.89 2.73
CA SER A 676 30.54 -4.75 1.28
C SER A 676 30.51 -6.08 0.52
N LYS A 677 30.79 -7.20 1.21
CA LYS A 677 30.81 -8.51 0.57
C LYS A 677 29.38 -8.91 0.21
N GLU A 678 29.17 -9.27 -1.06
CA GLU A 678 27.92 -9.90 -1.48
C GLU A 678 27.65 -11.16 -0.65
N CYS A 679 26.39 -11.35 -0.27
CA CYS A 679 26.01 -12.49 0.53
C CYS A 679 25.92 -13.76 -0.32
N ASP A 680 26.44 -14.88 0.16
CA ASP A 680 26.46 -16.14 -0.57
C ASP A 680 25.05 -16.76 -0.74
N CYS A 681 24.04 -16.28 0.00
CA CYS A 681 22.64 -16.60 -0.29
C CYS A 681 22.16 -16.00 -1.64
N GLY A 682 22.95 -15.07 -2.18
CA GLY A 682 22.82 -14.36 -3.45
C GLY A 682 21.69 -13.30 -3.49
N ARG A 683 21.19 -12.88 -2.33
CA ARG A 683 20.40 -11.64 -2.20
C ARG A 683 21.29 -10.43 -2.47
N LYS A 684 20.75 -9.45 -3.18
CA LYS A 684 21.36 -8.13 -3.47
C LYS A 684 20.94 -7.05 -2.49
N ASN A 685 20.10 -7.37 -1.50
CA ASN A 685 19.83 -6.46 -0.39
C ASN A 685 21.13 -6.10 0.32
N LEU A 686 21.29 -4.82 0.64
CA LEU A 686 22.38 -4.31 1.47
C LEU A 686 22.48 -5.11 2.76
N LYS A 687 23.71 -5.42 3.14
CA LYS A 687 24.03 -6.18 4.35
C LYS A 687 24.79 -5.26 5.30
N PHE A 688 24.43 -5.25 6.57
CA PHE A 688 25.08 -4.44 7.60
C PHE A 688 25.22 -5.23 8.89
N GLU A 689 26.18 -4.86 9.73
CA GLU A 689 26.41 -5.44 11.04
C GLU A 689 25.98 -4.47 12.14
N LEU A 690 25.18 -4.95 13.09
CA LEU A 690 24.78 -4.20 14.27
C LEU A 690 25.82 -4.40 15.38
N LEU A 691 26.44 -3.31 15.85
CA LEU A 691 27.53 -3.34 16.83
C LEU A 691 27.11 -2.94 18.25
N GLY A 692 25.90 -2.41 18.42
CA GLY A 692 25.35 -2.02 19.71
C GLY A 692 24.76 -0.62 19.69
N ARG A 693 24.53 -0.04 20.87
CA ARG A 693 24.01 1.33 21.00
C ARG A 693 25.09 2.36 21.27
N HIS A 694 24.82 3.61 20.90
CA HIS A 694 25.64 4.78 21.23
C HIS A 694 25.89 4.90 22.75
N GLY A 695 25.03 4.35 23.62
CA GLY A 695 25.26 4.31 25.08
C GLY A 695 25.97 3.05 25.58
N ASP A 696 26.05 1.98 24.78
CA ASP A 696 26.92 0.82 25.07
C ASP A 696 28.38 1.16 24.73
N ILE A 697 28.60 2.18 23.91
CA ILE A 697 29.91 2.81 23.71
C ILE A 697 29.98 4.05 24.59
N PHE A 698 31.02 4.17 25.41
CA PHE A 698 31.16 5.29 26.33
C PHE A 698 32.58 5.82 26.29
N ARG A 699 32.72 7.12 26.53
CA ARG A 699 34.02 7.78 26.54
C ARG A 699 34.48 8.01 27.97
N ALA A 700 35.68 7.57 28.31
CA ALA A 700 36.35 7.85 29.57
C ALA A 700 37.81 8.24 29.28
N GLY A 701 38.30 9.32 29.90
CA GLY A 701 39.70 9.75 29.75
C GLY A 701 40.15 10.04 28.32
N GLY A 702 39.22 10.40 27.42
CA GLY A 702 39.50 10.67 26.02
C GLY A 702 39.33 9.49 25.07
N THR A 703 39.26 8.26 25.57
CA THR A 703 39.20 7.00 24.82
C THR A 703 37.78 6.42 24.78
N PHE A 704 37.40 5.79 23.66
CA PHE A 704 36.10 5.12 23.52
C PHE A 704 36.18 3.65 23.97
N PHE A 705 35.31 3.29 24.90
CA PHE A 705 35.14 1.94 25.40
C PHE A 705 33.80 1.38 24.94
N ASN A 706 33.72 0.06 24.76
CA ASN A 706 32.50 -0.61 24.33
C ASN A 706 32.15 -1.70 25.33
N PHE A 707 30.97 -1.61 25.93
CA PHE A 707 30.40 -2.60 26.84
C PHE A 707 30.44 -4.00 26.25
N THR A 708 30.09 -4.15 24.96
CA THR A 708 30.10 -5.43 24.25
C THR A 708 31.52 -5.97 24.07
N LYS A 709 32.52 -5.08 23.95
CA LYS A 709 33.94 -5.50 23.89
C LYS A 709 34.41 -5.98 25.26
N ILE A 710 34.03 -5.31 26.35
CA ILE A 710 34.25 -5.79 27.73
C ILE A 710 33.62 -7.18 27.91
N GLN A 711 32.36 -7.34 27.47
CA GLN A 711 31.66 -8.62 27.53
C GLN A 711 32.40 -9.71 26.75
N ARG A 712 32.82 -9.45 25.51
CA ARG A 712 33.60 -10.40 24.70
C ARG A 712 34.92 -10.80 25.34
N VAL A 713 35.66 -9.84 25.90
CA VAL A 713 36.92 -10.14 26.61
C VAL A 713 36.67 -11.07 27.80
N LEU A 714 35.62 -10.80 28.59
CA LEU A 714 35.21 -11.66 29.70
C LEU A 714 34.79 -13.07 29.23
N GLU A 715 34.07 -13.17 28.11
CA GLU A 715 33.66 -14.45 27.53
C GLU A 715 34.86 -15.25 27.01
N GLU A 716 35.70 -14.64 26.19
CA GLU A 716 36.81 -15.31 25.48
C GLU A 716 37.97 -15.70 26.40
N TYR A 717 38.38 -14.80 27.30
CA TYR A 717 39.59 -14.99 28.11
C TYR A 717 39.30 -15.42 29.54
N PHE A 718 38.12 -15.12 30.07
CA PHE A 718 37.75 -15.40 31.46
C PHE A 718 36.63 -16.43 31.60
N SER A 719 36.14 -16.99 30.49
CA SER A 719 35.04 -17.96 30.46
C SER A 719 33.81 -17.50 31.27
N TYR A 720 33.49 -16.22 31.14
CA TYR A 720 32.42 -15.56 31.88
C TYR A 720 31.24 -15.21 30.96
N GLY A 721 30.10 -15.86 31.17
CA GLY A 721 28.83 -15.59 30.46
C GLY A 721 27.71 -15.12 31.39
N GLY A 722 28.07 -14.50 32.52
CA GLY A 722 27.16 -13.99 33.55
C GLY A 722 26.65 -12.58 33.26
N SER A 723 25.89 -12.01 34.20
CA SER A 723 25.35 -10.64 34.09
C SER A 723 26.47 -9.61 34.26
N LEU A 724 26.48 -8.56 33.43
CA LEU A 724 27.53 -7.55 33.40
C LEU A 724 26.90 -6.16 33.43
N GLN A 725 27.50 -5.25 34.19
CA GLN A 725 27.15 -3.83 34.24
C GLN A 725 28.43 -3.00 34.39
N VAL A 726 28.50 -1.87 33.71
CA VAL A 726 29.64 -0.93 33.77
C VAL A 726 29.17 0.36 34.42
N ILE A 727 29.93 0.87 35.38
CA ILE A 727 29.66 2.13 36.06
C ILE A 727 30.80 3.09 35.74
N ILE A 728 30.46 4.30 35.30
CA ILE A 728 31.40 5.37 35.00
C ILE A 728 31.19 6.48 36.02
N ASP A 729 32.27 7.01 36.60
CA ASP A 729 32.21 8.06 37.62
C ASP A 729 33.39 9.03 37.46
N ASN A 730 33.27 10.27 37.92
CA ASN A 730 34.32 11.28 37.94
C ASN A 730 34.45 11.99 39.31
N SER A 731 33.81 11.46 40.36
CA SER A 731 33.78 12.07 41.69
C SER A 731 35.17 12.32 42.30
N THR A 732 36.20 11.62 41.82
CA THR A 732 37.60 11.75 42.26
C THR A 732 38.42 12.74 41.42
N GLY A 733 37.81 13.41 40.45
CA GLY A 733 38.46 14.36 39.54
C GLY A 733 39.12 13.72 38.31
N LYS A 734 39.11 12.39 38.20
CA LYS A 734 39.47 11.62 37.00
C LYS A 734 38.32 10.69 36.63
N ASP A 735 38.15 10.40 35.34
CA ASP A 735 37.19 9.39 34.91
C ASP A 735 37.58 8.02 35.47
N SER A 736 36.58 7.26 35.90
CA SER A 736 36.74 5.90 36.41
C SER A 736 35.75 4.95 35.76
N ILE A 737 36.17 3.72 35.50
CA ILE A 737 35.38 2.62 34.95
C ILE A 737 35.37 1.49 35.98
N GLU A 738 34.21 1.18 36.55
CA GLU A 738 34.00 0.02 37.42
C GLU A 738 33.19 -1.04 36.65
N VAL A 739 33.75 -2.24 36.47
CA VAL A 739 33.08 -3.39 35.86
C VAL A 739 32.46 -4.26 36.95
N VAL A 740 31.13 -4.37 36.96
CA VAL A 740 30.34 -5.09 37.96
C VAL A 740 29.85 -6.43 37.40
N LEU A 741 30.13 -7.52 38.13
CA LEU A 741 29.92 -8.91 37.72
C LEU A 741 29.07 -9.68 38.74
N ASP A 742 28.35 -10.71 38.30
CA ASP A 742 27.56 -11.57 39.17
C ASP A 742 28.39 -12.70 39.81
N ASN A 743 28.58 -12.62 41.14
CA ASN A 743 29.20 -13.68 41.95
C ASN A 743 30.56 -14.22 41.46
N LYS A 744 31.34 -13.43 40.71
CA LYS A 744 32.70 -13.78 40.25
C LYS A 744 33.64 -12.58 40.38
N GLU A 745 34.87 -12.85 40.80
CA GLU A 745 35.98 -11.89 40.83
C GLU A 745 37.04 -12.32 39.80
N PHE A 746 37.60 -11.35 39.10
CA PHE A 746 38.71 -11.53 38.17
C PHE A 746 39.84 -10.56 38.52
N SER A 747 41.06 -10.90 38.13
CA SER A 747 42.21 -9.99 38.26
C SER A 747 42.04 -8.80 37.31
N GLU A 748 42.08 -7.58 37.86
CA GLU A 748 42.03 -6.35 37.07
C GLU A 748 43.20 -6.25 36.09
N GLU A 749 44.40 -6.68 36.52
CA GLU A 749 45.62 -6.68 35.71
C GLU A 749 45.49 -7.62 34.50
N GLU A 750 45.03 -8.85 34.74
CA GLU A 750 44.83 -9.84 33.68
C GLU A 750 43.76 -9.38 32.69
N PHE A 751 42.69 -8.74 33.18
CA PHE A 751 41.64 -8.18 32.33
C PHE A 751 42.16 -7.06 31.43
N MET A 752 42.93 -6.13 31.99
CA MET A 752 43.54 -5.04 31.23
C MET A 752 44.48 -5.57 30.14
N GLU A 753 45.30 -6.58 30.40
CA GLU A 753 46.17 -7.18 29.38
C GLU A 753 45.41 -7.71 28.15
N LYS A 754 44.17 -8.15 28.34
CA LYS A 754 43.30 -8.65 27.24
C LYS A 754 42.46 -7.56 26.59
N TYR A 755 42.35 -6.39 27.22
CA TYR A 755 41.66 -5.24 26.65
C TYR A 755 42.65 -4.08 26.42
N LYS A 756 43.33 -4.11 25.27
CA LYS A 756 44.38 -3.14 24.89
C LYS A 756 43.99 -1.66 25.10
N ASP A 757 42.81 -1.25 24.63
CA ASP A 757 42.37 0.15 24.77
C ASP A 757 42.23 0.58 26.24
N LEU A 758 41.84 -0.35 27.13
CA LEU A 758 41.73 -0.12 28.57
C LEU A 758 43.11 -0.10 29.23
N TYR A 759 44.01 -1.00 28.82
CA TYR A 759 45.40 -0.97 29.26
C TYR A 759 46.09 0.36 28.91
N GLU A 760 45.93 0.84 27.67
CA GLU A 760 46.51 2.11 27.24
C GLU A 760 45.97 3.29 28.06
N ALA A 761 44.64 3.38 28.26
CA ALA A 761 44.04 4.47 29.02
C ALA A 761 44.39 4.47 30.52
N VAL A 762 44.50 3.27 31.14
CA VAL A 762 44.75 3.13 32.58
C VAL A 762 46.24 3.17 32.91
N GLN A 763 47.07 2.43 32.18
CA GLN A 763 48.48 2.22 32.52
C GLN A 763 49.43 3.19 31.78
N MET A 764 49.17 3.47 30.50
CA MET A 764 50.06 4.32 29.70
C MET A 764 49.71 5.79 29.83
N GLU A 765 48.43 6.13 29.59
CA GLU A 765 47.96 7.52 29.54
C GLU A 765 47.51 8.02 30.91
N GLN A 766 47.16 7.11 31.83
CA GLN A 766 46.67 7.40 33.19
C GLN A 766 45.50 8.39 33.22
N THR A 767 44.68 8.35 32.17
CA THR A 767 43.50 9.19 31.95
C THR A 767 42.25 8.61 32.59
N VAL A 768 42.25 7.30 32.89
CA VAL A 768 41.13 6.56 33.46
C VAL A 768 41.58 5.70 34.64
N LEU A 769 40.77 5.65 35.71
CA LEU A 769 40.90 4.66 36.79
C LEU A 769 40.04 3.43 36.47
N PHE A 770 40.51 2.22 36.74
CA PHE A 770 39.76 1.00 36.47
C PHE A 770 39.63 0.16 37.73
N SER A 771 38.46 -0.46 37.92
CA SER A 771 38.24 -1.46 38.96
C SER A 771 37.23 -2.53 38.53
N MET A 772 37.28 -3.69 39.19
CA MET A 772 36.29 -4.75 39.02
C MET A 772 35.63 -5.09 40.36
N LYS A 773 34.31 -5.31 40.33
CA LYS A 773 33.51 -5.56 41.52
C LYS A 773 32.54 -6.71 41.31
N ASN A 774 32.40 -7.57 42.31
CA ASN A 774 31.35 -8.59 42.34
C ASN A 774 30.10 -8.08 43.08
N THR A 775 28.93 -8.54 42.64
CA THR A 775 27.67 -8.27 43.33
C THR A 775 26.67 -9.42 43.15
N SER A 776 25.59 -9.41 43.93
CA SER A 776 24.48 -10.34 43.76
C SER A 776 23.63 -9.94 42.55
N PRO A 777 23.07 -10.89 41.77
CA PRO A 777 22.17 -10.60 40.64
C PRO A 777 21.02 -9.63 40.97
N LYS A 778 20.58 -9.59 42.23
CA LYS A 778 19.49 -8.71 42.70
C LYS A 778 19.90 -7.24 42.83
N ASP A 779 21.18 -6.96 42.97
CA ASP A 779 21.72 -5.62 43.21
C ASP A 779 22.09 -4.89 41.89
N PHE A 780 21.96 -5.57 40.76
CA PHE A 780 22.07 -4.95 39.45
C PHE A 780 20.97 -3.92 39.24
N LEU A 781 21.32 -2.80 38.63
CA LEU A 781 20.39 -1.70 38.43
C LEU A 781 19.58 -1.93 37.16
N HIS A 782 18.27 -1.89 37.30
CA HIS A 782 17.34 -2.08 36.20
C HIS A 782 16.60 -0.78 35.89
N SER A 783 16.26 -0.59 34.62
CA SER A 783 15.43 0.53 34.19
C SER A 783 14.06 0.47 34.86
N LYS A 784 13.71 1.50 35.64
CA LYS A 784 12.42 1.61 36.38
C LYS A 784 11.18 1.40 35.49
N ASN A 785 11.29 1.71 34.20
CA ASN A 785 10.16 1.67 33.26
C ASN A 785 10.06 0.37 32.45
N SER A 786 11.17 -0.33 32.22
CA SER A 786 11.22 -1.47 31.29
C SER A 786 11.67 -2.79 31.92
N GLY A 787 12.17 -2.77 33.16
CA GLY A 787 12.72 -3.95 33.82
C GLY A 787 14.03 -4.46 33.20
N LYS A 788 14.56 -3.81 32.15
CA LYS A 788 15.82 -4.21 31.50
C LYS A 788 17.02 -3.82 32.36
N LEU A 789 18.03 -4.70 32.39
CA LEU A 789 19.33 -4.44 32.98
C LEU A 789 19.98 -3.20 32.34
N LEU A 790 20.44 -2.25 33.16
CA LEU A 790 21.21 -1.10 32.67
C LEU A 790 22.65 -1.55 32.45
N ARG A 791 23.11 -1.56 31.20
CA ARG A 791 24.45 -2.05 30.83
C ARG A 791 25.55 -1.08 31.22
N VAL A 792 25.36 0.20 30.96
CA VAL A 792 26.31 1.27 31.29
C VAL A 792 25.59 2.32 32.12
N ILE A 793 26.19 2.72 33.23
CA ILE A 793 25.66 3.72 34.15
C ILE A 793 26.68 4.83 34.30
N ASP A 794 26.38 5.98 33.71
CA ASP A 794 27.22 7.17 33.85
C ASP A 794 26.75 8.01 35.04
N LYS A 795 27.58 8.08 36.08
CA LYS A 795 27.37 8.88 37.30
C LYS A 795 28.13 10.20 37.28
N ARG A 796 28.85 10.50 36.20
CA ARG A 796 29.66 11.72 36.12
C ARG A 796 28.78 12.95 36.24
N ILE A 797 29.27 13.92 37.01
CA ILE A 797 28.65 15.23 37.11
C ILE A 797 29.40 16.15 36.13
N PHE A 798 28.66 16.71 35.18
CA PHE A 798 29.18 17.66 34.19
C PHE A 798 29.21 19.08 34.72
#